data_AF-A0A2M8S6A2-F1
#
_entry.id   AF-A0A2M8S6A2-F1
#
_cell.length_a   1.000
_cell.length_b   1.000
_cell.length_c   1.000
_cell.angle_alpha   90.00
_cell.angle_beta   90.00
_cell.angle_gamma   90.00
#
_symmetry.space_group_name_H-M   'P 1'
#
loop_
_entity.id
_entity.type
_entity.pdbx_description
1 polymer ?
#
loop_
_entity_poly.entity_id
_entity_poly.type
_entity_poly.pdbx_seq_one_letter_code
_entity_poly.pdbx_strand_id
1 'polypeptide(L)'
;RDLAVLDERRRALLDNRQAALGEQSRLTEEVRVAGERQAEAEAETARLQSEYNEAQNQMKSAQEALEARQAERTKVEQALQAVRQNSNALNTHRAQWQARLDELGSRAAGQQQKLEAAAQAIVRAEEEAHEAEVKHQSAWAARQKAEAASKQAETGLLAAQKRLAELDESLKKEQAARANKEAEQARLKAQLEVLEQAEQALAGYADGARILLDAARQSRLEGINGALSAALDVPAELESAVAAALGEYVDAILLESGSQAERALALLDADPSGRASLLPLDWLAPAGTLTAPRDADCLGLAADLVKAPAELRPAVDLLLGNTLVVRDRSAARRILAGQANTVRAVTLRGEVFSASGPVLAGKPARSGALSRPRQRRELQDALVALERQIKAFDESIQKLEGEINAARREVNAQAEAVRQERLSLEAALADEQQAQVRLESARRQRDWQIGQRESLKAEIAQADSERQETAAALSGVEQESVWTLEEVRTCNLELAGLTLEEHQSQAAYWGTRLAVAERALSDAHNRQAERQGAVAASKGQQASLENRLAEFERSLAALEAEKEALHGQEGGLRAQLEEMRKRIEPAEKELETAEAQEAALQGQESASQQAATKVEQRYTQVQLDFARKQESLDNLRKRVEDDFGLVAFEYAADVAGPLPLPLDGMVEQLPAVAELSPDLEENLTRQRAQLRRMGAVNPEAQQEYDSVKERLDFLNAQLTDLHKAEADLHKVISEL
;
A
#
# COMPACT_ATOMS: atom_id res chain seq x y z
N ARG A 1 -123.97 -12.61 80.57
CA ARG A 1 -122.65 -13.18 80.95
C ARG A 1 -121.53 -12.26 80.49
N ASP A 2 -121.69 -11.72 79.29
CA ASP A 2 -120.67 -11.15 78.41
C ASP A 2 -120.26 -9.74 78.87
N LEU A 3 -121.20 -9.01 79.49
CA LEU A 3 -120.97 -7.77 80.25
C LEU A 3 -119.80 -7.84 81.24
N ALA A 4 -119.51 -9.02 81.83
CA ALA A 4 -118.40 -9.19 82.77
C ALA A 4 -117.03 -9.35 82.07
N VAL A 5 -117.01 -9.93 80.86
CA VAL A 5 -115.78 -10.13 80.06
C VAL A 5 -115.26 -8.80 79.52
N LEU A 6 -116.18 -7.86 79.25
CA LEU A 6 -115.84 -6.51 78.80
C LEU A 6 -115.14 -5.69 79.90
N ASP A 7 -115.59 -5.76 81.15
CA ASP A 7 -114.95 -5.03 82.26
C ASP A 7 -113.52 -5.52 82.57
N GLU A 8 -113.23 -6.80 82.36
CA GLU A 8 -111.89 -7.37 82.53
C GLU A 8 -110.93 -6.90 81.42
N ARG A 9 -111.39 -6.90 80.15
CA ARG A 9 -110.63 -6.34 79.01
C ARG A 9 -110.33 -4.84 79.18
N ARG A 10 -111.27 -4.07 79.72
CA ARG A 10 -111.11 -2.62 79.96
C ARG A 10 -109.96 -2.30 80.93
N ARG A 11 -109.74 -3.13 81.96
CA ARG A 11 -108.62 -2.96 82.90
C ARG A 11 -107.27 -3.20 82.24
N ALA A 12 -107.12 -4.32 81.52
CA ALA A 12 -105.86 -4.68 80.87
C ALA A 12 -105.37 -3.61 79.85
N LEU A 13 -106.27 -2.90 79.17
CA LEU A 13 -105.90 -1.80 78.26
C LEU A 13 -105.45 -0.53 79.00
N LEU A 14 -105.98 -0.25 80.19
CA LEU A 14 -105.58 0.92 80.99
C LEU A 14 -104.17 0.76 81.57
N ASP A 15 -103.84 -0.43 82.08
CA ASP A 15 -102.51 -0.71 82.65
C ASP A 15 -101.41 -0.60 81.58
N ASN A 16 -101.66 -1.15 80.38
CA ASN A 16 -100.75 -1.03 79.23
C ASN A 16 -100.53 0.42 78.78
N ARG A 17 -101.56 1.28 78.84
CA ARG A 17 -101.44 2.72 78.53
C ARG A 17 -100.56 3.45 79.55
N GLN A 18 -100.64 3.11 80.85
CA GLN A 18 -99.76 3.70 81.86
C GLN A 18 -98.29 3.30 81.68
N ALA A 19 -98.01 2.04 81.34
CA ALA A 19 -96.64 1.57 81.09
C ALA A 19 -95.97 2.35 79.95
N ALA A 20 -96.67 2.52 78.81
CA ALA A 20 -96.15 3.21 77.64
C ALA A 20 -95.90 4.72 77.87
N LEU A 21 -96.72 5.39 78.70
CA LEU A 21 -96.46 6.78 79.11
C LEU A 21 -95.17 6.91 79.94
N GLY A 22 -94.85 5.89 80.75
CA GLY A 22 -93.57 5.81 81.46
C GLY A 22 -92.37 5.78 80.52
N GLU A 23 -92.40 4.91 79.51
CA GLU A 23 -91.31 4.78 78.52
C GLU A 23 -91.09 6.05 77.68
N GLN A 24 -92.17 6.74 77.28
CA GLN A 24 -92.09 8.00 76.51
C GLN A 24 -91.27 9.07 77.26
N SER A 25 -91.50 9.22 78.57
CA SER A 25 -90.79 10.21 79.39
C SER A 25 -89.28 9.95 79.46
N ARG A 26 -88.86 8.67 79.51
CA ARG A 26 -87.45 8.28 79.57
C ARG A 26 -86.72 8.57 78.25
N LEU A 27 -87.34 8.20 77.13
CA LEU A 27 -86.79 8.45 75.79
C LEU A 27 -86.65 9.95 75.48
N THR A 28 -87.56 10.79 75.98
CA THR A 28 -87.48 12.24 75.78
C THR A 28 -86.19 12.85 76.38
N GLU A 29 -85.78 12.38 77.57
CA GLU A 29 -84.53 12.83 78.21
C GLU A 29 -83.29 12.19 77.57
N GLU A 30 -83.37 10.93 77.13
CA GLU A 30 -82.30 10.28 76.35
C GLU A 30 -82.00 11.06 75.05
N VAL A 31 -83.02 11.53 74.32
CA VAL A 31 -82.87 12.40 73.14
C VAL A 31 -82.22 13.74 73.49
N ARG A 32 -82.56 14.34 74.65
CA ARG A 32 -82.01 15.63 75.10
C ARG A 32 -80.50 15.54 75.34
N VAL A 33 -80.06 14.55 76.12
CA VAL A 33 -78.64 14.33 76.46
C VAL A 33 -77.82 13.91 75.23
N ALA A 34 -78.40 13.16 74.29
CA ALA A 34 -77.74 12.84 73.02
C ALA A 34 -77.51 14.10 72.17
N GLY A 35 -78.47 15.04 72.13
CA GLY A 35 -78.35 16.30 71.39
C GLY A 35 -77.27 17.23 71.93
N GLU A 36 -77.15 17.38 73.26
CA GLU A 36 -76.09 18.16 73.89
C GLU A 36 -74.70 17.63 73.49
N ARG A 37 -74.53 16.31 73.53
CA ARG A 37 -73.29 15.63 73.11
C ARG A 37 -72.99 15.82 71.62
N GLN A 38 -73.98 15.92 70.74
CA GLN A 38 -73.74 16.18 69.33
C GLN A 38 -73.03 17.53 69.12
N ALA A 39 -73.52 18.59 69.77
CA ALA A 39 -72.98 19.95 69.66
C ALA A 39 -71.53 20.08 70.15
N GLU A 40 -71.14 19.33 71.20
CA GLU A 40 -69.74 19.25 71.67
C GLU A 40 -68.79 18.76 70.56
N ALA A 41 -69.17 17.70 69.84
CA ALA A 41 -68.32 17.08 68.82
C ALA A 41 -68.25 17.93 67.54
N GLU A 42 -69.31 18.66 67.22
CA GLU A 42 -69.31 19.65 66.13
C GLU A 42 -68.34 20.80 66.42
N ALA A 43 -68.29 21.27 67.68
CA ALA A 43 -67.32 22.30 68.11
C ALA A 43 -65.87 21.78 68.14
N GLU A 44 -65.64 20.55 68.60
CA GLU A 44 -64.30 19.92 68.58
C GLU A 44 -63.76 19.77 67.15
N THR A 45 -64.60 19.29 66.23
CA THR A 45 -64.26 19.08 64.82
C THR A 45 -63.94 20.40 64.12
N ALA A 46 -64.74 21.46 64.35
CA ALA A 46 -64.49 22.79 63.80
C ALA A 46 -63.14 23.39 64.26
N ARG A 47 -62.73 23.15 65.51
CA ARG A 47 -61.41 23.57 66.01
C ARG A 47 -60.28 22.83 65.30
N LEU A 48 -60.35 21.50 65.22
CA LEU A 48 -59.31 20.67 64.62
C LEU A 48 -59.14 20.95 63.11
N GLN A 49 -60.21 21.35 62.42
CA GLN A 49 -60.14 21.81 61.03
C GLN A 49 -59.25 23.05 60.87
N SER A 50 -59.28 23.98 61.84
CA SER A 50 -58.42 25.16 61.84
C SER A 50 -56.95 24.79 62.09
N GLU A 51 -56.69 23.86 63.00
CA GLU A 51 -55.33 23.39 63.31
C GLU A 51 -54.70 22.60 62.13
N TYR A 52 -55.51 21.83 61.40
CA TYR A 52 -55.11 21.20 60.12
C TYR A 52 -54.78 22.24 59.04
N ASN A 53 -55.66 23.23 58.83
CA ASN A 53 -55.46 24.28 57.82
C ASN A 53 -54.19 25.12 58.09
N GLU A 54 -53.86 25.40 59.36
CA GLU A 54 -52.60 26.06 59.72
C GLU A 54 -51.38 25.20 59.34
N ALA A 55 -51.39 23.92 59.76
CA ALA A 55 -50.29 23.00 59.48
C ALA A 55 -50.08 22.76 57.99
N GLN A 56 -51.15 22.70 57.20
CA GLN A 56 -51.10 22.51 55.74
C GLN A 56 -50.41 23.69 55.03
N ASN A 57 -50.76 24.92 55.39
CA ASN A 57 -50.15 26.12 54.80
C ASN A 57 -48.67 26.26 55.17
N GLN A 58 -48.30 25.95 56.42
CA GLN A 58 -46.91 26.00 56.87
C GLN A 58 -46.05 24.88 56.28
N MET A 59 -46.61 23.67 56.14
CA MET A 59 -45.98 22.56 55.42
C MET A 59 -45.67 22.94 53.97
N LYS A 60 -46.65 23.53 53.26
CA LYS A 60 -46.46 24.01 51.90
C LYS A 60 -45.36 25.08 51.79
N SER A 61 -45.37 26.06 52.70
CA SER A 61 -44.33 27.12 52.74
C SER A 61 -42.92 26.55 52.94
N ALA A 62 -42.76 25.59 53.87
CA ALA A 62 -41.49 24.92 54.12
C ALA A 62 -41.04 24.03 52.94
N GLN A 63 -41.98 23.39 52.25
CA GLN A 63 -41.74 22.62 51.02
C GLN A 63 -41.24 23.54 49.89
N GLU A 64 -41.94 24.64 49.59
CA GLU A 64 -41.56 25.60 48.55
C GLU A 64 -40.18 26.23 48.80
N ALA A 65 -39.86 26.55 50.07
CA ALA A 65 -38.53 27.05 50.46
C ALA A 65 -37.43 25.99 50.29
N LEU A 66 -37.70 24.73 50.64
CA LEU A 66 -36.77 23.61 50.47
C LEU A 66 -36.49 23.33 48.98
N GLU A 67 -37.54 23.30 48.15
CA GLU A 67 -37.42 23.08 46.70
C GLU A 67 -36.66 24.22 46.02
N ALA A 68 -36.92 25.48 46.41
CA ALA A 68 -36.14 26.63 45.93
C ALA A 68 -34.65 26.49 46.29
N ARG A 69 -34.31 26.14 47.54
CA ARG A 69 -32.91 25.99 47.97
C ARG A 69 -32.20 24.81 47.29
N GLN A 70 -32.92 23.72 47.01
CA GLN A 70 -32.42 22.61 46.18
C GLN A 70 -32.18 23.05 44.72
N ALA A 71 -33.07 23.87 44.14
CA ALA A 71 -32.92 24.40 42.79
C ALA A 71 -31.77 25.42 42.65
N GLU A 72 -31.43 26.17 43.70
CA GLU A 72 -30.21 26.97 43.76
C GLU A 72 -28.97 26.06 43.84
N ARG A 73 -28.98 25.10 44.76
CA ARG A 73 -27.85 24.21 45.00
C ARG A 73 -27.47 23.37 43.77
N THR A 74 -28.45 22.76 43.11
CA THR A 74 -28.21 21.94 41.91
C THR A 74 -27.61 22.72 40.75
N LYS A 75 -27.92 24.03 40.60
CA LYS A 75 -27.28 24.89 39.59
C LYS A 75 -25.78 25.09 39.90
N VAL A 76 -25.43 25.33 41.16
CA VAL A 76 -24.02 25.48 41.56
C VAL A 76 -23.28 24.14 41.46
N GLU A 77 -23.92 23.00 41.77
CA GLU A 77 -23.35 21.67 41.57
C GLU A 77 -23.10 21.36 40.07
N GLN A 78 -24.02 21.74 39.18
CA GLN A 78 -23.84 21.63 37.72
C GLN A 78 -22.72 22.53 37.19
N ALA A 79 -22.65 23.79 37.63
CA ALA A 79 -21.57 24.71 37.27
C ALA A 79 -20.21 24.17 37.75
N LEU A 80 -20.12 23.76 39.02
CA LEU A 80 -18.93 23.14 39.61
C LEU A 80 -18.50 21.87 38.85
N GLN A 81 -19.44 21.06 38.37
CA GLN A 81 -19.13 19.90 37.52
C GLN A 81 -18.53 20.32 36.17
N ALA A 82 -19.12 21.31 35.50
CA ALA A 82 -18.61 21.81 34.22
C ALA A 82 -17.20 22.42 34.34
N VAL A 83 -16.96 23.26 35.35
CA VAL A 83 -15.64 23.85 35.60
C VAL A 83 -14.61 22.78 35.98
N ARG A 84 -14.98 21.75 36.76
CA ARG A 84 -14.11 20.58 37.03
C ARG A 84 -13.79 19.77 35.76
N GLN A 85 -14.76 19.61 34.84
CA GLN A 85 -14.51 18.97 33.54
C GLN A 85 -13.52 19.79 32.70
N ASN A 86 -13.68 21.12 32.66
CA ASN A 86 -12.74 22.02 31.98
C ASN A 86 -11.33 21.95 32.60
N SER A 87 -11.22 21.97 33.93
CA SER A 87 -9.93 21.85 34.63
C SER A 87 -9.21 20.53 34.32
N ASN A 88 -9.94 19.43 34.18
CA ASN A 88 -9.38 18.14 33.78
C ASN A 88 -8.93 18.13 32.31
N ALA A 89 -9.68 18.77 31.41
CA ALA A 89 -9.28 18.94 30.01
C ALA A 89 -8.01 19.79 29.88
N LEU A 90 -7.95 20.94 30.55
CA LEU A 90 -6.78 21.82 30.58
C LEU A 90 -5.54 21.13 31.18
N ASN A 91 -5.69 20.35 32.25
CA ASN A 91 -4.58 19.54 32.78
C ASN A 91 -4.10 18.49 31.78
N THR A 92 -5.00 17.88 31.01
CA THR A 92 -4.67 16.91 29.96
C THR A 92 -3.93 17.59 28.79
N HIS A 93 -4.41 18.75 28.33
CA HIS A 93 -3.76 19.56 27.30
C HIS A 93 -2.37 20.03 27.75
N ARG A 94 -2.23 20.48 29.01
CA ARG A 94 -0.93 20.87 29.58
C ARG A 94 0.06 19.70 29.54
N ALA A 95 -0.35 18.51 29.95
CA ALA A 95 0.50 17.32 29.91
C ALA A 95 0.92 16.94 28.47
N GLN A 96 0.03 17.08 27.49
CA GLN A 96 0.32 16.85 26.08
C GLN A 96 1.33 17.87 25.52
N TRP A 97 1.14 19.16 25.80
CA TRP A 97 2.07 20.21 25.39
C TRP A 97 3.44 20.11 26.08
N GLN A 98 3.47 19.72 27.36
CA GLN A 98 4.70 19.43 28.10
C GLN A 98 5.49 18.28 27.43
N ALA A 99 4.83 17.15 27.16
CA ALA A 99 5.46 16.00 26.53
C ALA A 99 5.98 16.33 25.11
N ARG A 100 5.25 17.15 24.34
CA ARG A 100 5.71 17.63 23.03
C ARG A 100 6.92 18.56 23.14
N LEU A 101 6.99 19.41 24.16
CA LEU A 101 8.14 20.27 24.43
C LEU A 101 9.40 19.45 24.74
N ASP A 102 9.24 18.40 25.54
CA ASP A 102 10.31 17.48 25.93
C ASP A 102 10.77 16.60 24.75
N GLU A 103 9.83 16.13 23.91
CA GLU A 103 10.14 15.41 22.66
C GLU A 103 10.95 16.29 21.70
N LEU A 104 10.47 17.51 21.42
CA LEU A 104 11.16 18.44 20.53
C LEU A 104 12.52 18.88 21.10
N GLY A 105 12.64 19.04 22.43
CA GLY A 105 13.91 19.30 23.09
C GLY A 105 14.89 18.14 22.97
N SER A 106 14.42 16.90 23.13
CA SER A 106 15.21 15.69 22.90
C SER A 106 15.66 15.55 21.44
N ARG A 107 14.76 15.87 20.49
CA ARG A 107 15.05 15.90 19.05
C ARG A 107 16.13 16.95 18.73
N ALA A 108 15.98 18.19 19.22
CA ALA A 108 16.94 19.26 19.01
C ALA A 108 18.33 18.90 19.56
N ALA A 109 18.40 18.37 20.79
CA ALA A 109 19.66 17.90 21.38
C ALA A 109 20.31 16.76 20.57
N GLY A 110 19.52 15.80 20.09
CA GLY A 110 20.00 14.72 19.23
C GLY A 110 20.52 15.19 17.87
N GLN A 111 19.93 16.23 17.28
CA GLN A 111 20.44 16.85 16.05
C GLN A 111 21.70 17.69 16.32
N GLN A 112 21.77 18.41 17.45
CA GLN A 112 22.96 19.17 17.87
C GLN A 112 24.18 18.25 18.03
N GLN A 113 24.01 17.06 18.63
CA GLN A 113 25.11 16.07 18.73
C GLN A 113 25.58 15.59 17.34
N LYS A 114 24.66 15.40 16.38
CA LYS A 114 25.03 15.09 14.99
C LYS A 114 25.72 16.26 14.30
N LEU A 115 25.32 17.51 14.59
CA LEU A 115 25.94 18.71 14.03
C LEU A 115 27.40 18.83 14.47
N GLU A 116 27.70 18.52 15.74
CA GLU A 116 29.06 18.47 16.28
C GLU A 116 29.89 17.33 15.65
N ALA A 117 29.30 16.14 15.48
CA ALA A 117 29.94 15.02 14.78
C ALA A 117 30.23 15.35 13.30
N ALA A 118 29.29 16.00 12.60
CA ALA A 118 29.46 16.48 11.24
C ALA A 118 30.55 17.56 11.14
N ALA A 119 30.63 18.48 12.11
CA ALA A 119 31.70 19.47 12.16
C ALA A 119 33.09 18.81 12.30
N GLN A 120 33.24 17.80 13.15
CA GLN A 120 34.49 17.01 13.25
C GLN A 120 34.79 16.22 11.97
N ALA A 121 33.76 15.70 11.28
CA ALA A 121 33.92 15.00 10.02
C ALA A 121 34.32 15.92 8.85
N ILE A 122 33.87 17.17 8.85
CA ILE A 122 34.32 18.20 7.88
C ILE A 122 35.81 18.47 8.06
N VAL A 123 36.31 18.69 9.28
CA VAL A 123 37.74 18.96 9.52
C VAL A 123 38.60 17.84 8.96
N ARG A 124 38.26 16.58 9.23
CA ARG A 124 38.98 15.41 8.68
C ARG A 124 38.90 15.34 7.16
N ALA A 125 37.75 15.64 6.56
CA ALA A 125 37.59 15.65 5.11
C ALA A 125 38.33 16.84 4.45
N GLU A 126 38.53 17.95 5.15
CA GLU A 126 39.37 19.08 4.73
C GLU A 126 40.87 18.72 4.81
N GLU A 127 41.30 18.03 5.87
CA GLU A 127 42.65 17.47 6.01
C GLU A 127 42.95 16.44 4.90
N GLU A 128 42.06 15.46 4.69
CA GLU A 128 42.16 14.47 3.61
C GLU A 128 42.20 15.11 2.22
N ALA A 129 41.36 16.13 1.97
CA ALA A 129 41.35 16.85 0.70
C ALA A 129 42.62 17.68 0.50
N HIS A 130 43.20 18.26 1.56
CA HIS A 130 44.46 18.98 1.49
C HIS A 130 45.65 18.03 1.25
N GLU A 131 45.70 16.88 1.92
CA GLU A 131 46.71 15.85 1.64
C GLU A 131 46.62 15.35 0.19
N ALA A 132 45.41 15.11 -0.31
CA ALA A 132 45.19 14.67 -1.69
C ALA A 132 45.58 15.76 -2.70
N GLU A 133 45.37 17.04 -2.39
CA GLU A 133 45.79 18.18 -3.20
C GLU A 133 47.32 18.25 -3.30
N VAL A 134 48.02 18.16 -2.18
CA VAL A 134 49.50 18.17 -2.16
C VAL A 134 50.09 16.96 -2.91
N LYS A 135 49.47 15.79 -2.80
CA LYS A 135 49.85 14.58 -3.55
C LYS A 135 49.58 14.71 -5.05
N HIS A 136 48.48 15.36 -5.45
CA HIS A 136 48.17 15.66 -6.84
C HIS A 136 49.14 16.68 -7.45
N GLN A 137 49.46 17.77 -6.72
CA GLN A 137 50.41 18.78 -7.19
C GLN A 137 51.84 18.22 -7.36
N SER A 138 52.29 17.33 -6.45
CA SER A 138 53.61 16.70 -6.59
C SER A 138 53.66 15.67 -7.73
N ALA A 139 52.59 14.90 -7.95
CA ALA A 139 52.48 13.98 -9.09
C ALA A 139 52.44 14.73 -10.44
N TRP A 140 51.66 15.81 -10.53
CA TRP A 140 51.60 16.71 -11.70
C TRP A 140 52.99 17.30 -12.03
N ALA A 141 53.72 17.76 -11.02
CA ALA A 141 55.08 18.28 -11.19
C ALA A 141 56.08 17.18 -11.63
N ALA A 142 55.96 15.97 -11.09
CA ALA A 142 56.75 14.81 -11.52
C ALA A 142 56.47 14.44 -12.98
N ARG A 143 55.21 14.44 -13.39
CA ARG A 143 54.78 14.19 -14.78
C ARG A 143 55.30 15.24 -15.75
N GLN A 144 55.24 16.53 -15.41
CA GLN A 144 55.83 17.58 -16.26
C GLN A 144 57.35 17.38 -16.44
N LYS A 145 58.06 16.97 -15.37
CA LYS A 145 59.49 16.66 -15.44
C LYS A 145 59.78 15.45 -16.34
N ALA A 146 59.00 14.37 -16.22
CA ALA A 146 59.14 13.19 -17.07
C ALA A 146 58.80 13.50 -18.54
N GLU A 147 57.77 14.32 -18.80
CA GLU A 147 57.40 14.76 -20.15
C GLU A 147 58.51 15.59 -20.81
N ALA A 148 59.14 16.49 -20.05
CA ALA A 148 60.29 17.26 -20.51
C ALA A 148 61.50 16.35 -20.80
N ALA A 149 61.79 15.37 -19.93
CA ALA A 149 62.86 14.40 -20.12
C ALA A 149 62.63 13.52 -21.37
N SER A 150 61.42 12.99 -21.56
CA SER A 150 61.05 12.21 -22.74
C SER A 150 61.20 13.03 -24.03
N LYS A 151 60.75 14.29 -24.05
CA LYS A 151 60.94 15.20 -25.20
C LYS A 151 62.42 15.52 -25.47
N GLN A 152 63.23 15.67 -24.43
CA GLN A 152 64.68 15.85 -24.57
C GLN A 152 65.35 14.60 -25.15
N ALA A 153 64.98 13.40 -24.68
CA ALA A 153 65.49 12.15 -25.24
C ALA A 153 65.09 11.96 -26.72
N GLU A 154 63.84 12.28 -27.08
CA GLU A 154 63.36 12.17 -28.47
C GLU A 154 64.09 13.12 -29.42
N THR A 155 64.36 14.35 -28.99
CA THR A 155 65.18 15.29 -29.79
C THR A 155 66.65 14.85 -29.88
N GLY A 156 67.21 14.23 -28.83
CA GLY A 156 68.53 13.60 -28.86
C GLY A 156 68.63 12.44 -29.85
N LEU A 157 67.63 11.55 -29.87
CA LEU A 157 67.52 10.45 -30.83
C LEU A 157 67.43 10.96 -32.28
N LEU A 158 66.59 11.97 -32.54
CA LEU A 158 66.47 12.58 -33.87
C LEU A 158 67.76 13.26 -34.34
N ALA A 159 68.53 13.88 -33.44
CA ALA A 159 69.83 14.44 -33.77
C ALA A 159 70.86 13.35 -34.12
N ALA A 160 70.94 12.28 -33.33
CA ALA A 160 71.82 11.14 -33.59
C ALA A 160 71.48 10.43 -34.92
N GLN A 161 70.18 10.28 -35.24
CA GLN A 161 69.72 9.70 -36.50
C GLN A 161 70.09 10.56 -37.72
N LYS A 162 69.99 11.89 -37.63
CA LYS A 162 70.45 12.80 -38.70
C LYS A 162 71.95 12.69 -38.94
N ARG A 163 72.74 12.75 -37.86
CA ARG A 163 74.20 12.59 -37.91
C ARG A 163 74.61 11.27 -38.58
N LEU A 164 73.93 10.18 -38.24
CA LEU A 164 74.16 8.87 -38.86
C LEU A 164 73.85 8.90 -40.37
N ALA A 165 72.74 9.52 -40.79
CA ALA A 165 72.39 9.65 -42.20
C ALA A 165 73.38 10.51 -43.00
N GLU A 166 73.85 11.63 -42.43
CA GLU A 166 74.87 12.50 -43.01
C GLU A 166 76.21 11.77 -43.21
N LEU A 167 76.59 10.92 -42.26
CA LEU A 167 77.78 10.06 -42.37
C LEU A 167 77.60 8.93 -43.39
N ASP A 168 76.46 8.22 -43.38
CA ASP A 168 76.12 7.17 -44.37
C ASP A 168 75.99 7.75 -45.80
N GLU A 169 75.68 9.04 -45.98
CA GLU A 169 75.73 9.74 -47.27
C GLU A 169 77.16 10.12 -47.66
N SER A 170 77.97 10.60 -46.70
CA SER A 170 79.38 10.96 -46.92
C SER A 170 80.21 9.74 -47.31
N LEU A 171 80.00 8.59 -46.66
CA LEU A 171 80.62 7.31 -47.01
C LEU A 171 80.34 6.91 -48.47
N LYS A 172 79.09 7.06 -48.93
CA LYS A 172 78.72 6.74 -50.32
C LYS A 172 79.41 7.66 -51.34
N LYS A 173 79.60 8.94 -51.00
CA LYS A 173 80.34 9.89 -51.86
C LYS A 173 81.81 9.51 -51.99
N GLU A 174 82.47 9.19 -50.88
CA GLU A 174 83.88 8.76 -50.87
C GLU A 174 84.07 7.41 -51.58
N GLN A 175 83.17 6.44 -51.35
CA GLN A 175 83.18 5.15 -52.05
C GLN A 175 82.98 5.31 -53.56
N ALA A 176 82.10 6.21 -54.01
CA ALA A 176 81.92 6.51 -55.44
C ALA A 176 83.14 7.24 -56.04
N ALA A 177 83.74 8.21 -55.32
CA ALA A 177 84.96 8.88 -55.74
C ALA A 177 86.13 7.90 -55.90
N ARG A 178 86.29 6.99 -54.94
CA ARG A 178 87.26 5.89 -54.96
C ARG A 178 87.05 4.94 -56.16
N ALA A 179 85.82 4.49 -56.40
CA ALA A 179 85.50 3.58 -57.51
C ALA A 179 85.80 4.23 -58.88
N ASN A 180 85.53 5.53 -59.05
CA ASN A 180 85.92 6.27 -60.26
C ASN A 180 87.45 6.31 -60.45
N LYS A 181 88.21 6.38 -59.35
CA LYS A 181 89.68 6.39 -59.36
C LYS A 181 90.30 5.02 -59.62
N GLU A 182 89.69 3.94 -59.14
CA GLU A 182 90.06 2.57 -59.53
C GLU A 182 89.76 2.30 -61.01
N ALA A 183 88.64 2.79 -61.55
CA ALA A 183 88.34 2.70 -62.98
C ALA A 183 89.35 3.47 -63.86
N GLU A 184 89.77 4.66 -63.42
CA GLU A 184 90.86 5.42 -64.04
C GLU A 184 92.19 4.64 -63.98
N GLN A 185 92.49 3.98 -62.86
CA GLN A 185 93.72 3.20 -62.67
C GLN A 185 93.74 1.95 -63.55
N ALA A 186 92.64 1.20 -63.64
CA ALA A 186 92.51 0.06 -64.52
C ALA A 186 92.69 0.47 -66.00
N ARG A 187 92.11 1.60 -66.40
CA ARG A 187 92.26 2.17 -67.75
C ARG A 187 93.70 2.59 -68.06
N LEU A 188 94.45 3.12 -67.09
CA LEU A 188 95.86 3.47 -67.27
C LEU A 188 96.78 2.23 -67.24
N LYS A 189 96.50 1.23 -66.40
CA LYS A 189 97.23 -0.05 -66.39
C LYS A 189 97.08 -0.79 -67.72
N ALA A 190 95.87 -0.85 -68.29
CA ALA A 190 95.64 -1.44 -69.61
C ALA A 190 96.37 -0.68 -70.74
N GLN A 191 96.49 0.65 -70.66
CA GLN A 191 97.28 1.42 -71.64
C GLN A 191 98.79 1.15 -71.52
N LEU A 192 99.29 1.04 -70.29
CA LEU A 192 100.69 0.68 -70.04
C LEU A 192 100.99 -0.74 -70.52
N GLU A 193 100.11 -1.71 -70.23
CA GLU A 193 100.25 -3.09 -70.67
C GLU A 193 100.28 -3.20 -72.20
N VAL A 194 99.37 -2.51 -72.91
CA VAL A 194 99.37 -2.47 -74.39
C VAL A 194 100.66 -1.83 -74.95
N LEU A 195 101.21 -0.82 -74.28
CA LEU A 195 102.47 -0.18 -74.67
C LEU A 195 103.67 -1.12 -74.44
N GLU A 196 103.72 -1.80 -73.29
CA GLU A 196 104.76 -2.76 -72.94
C GLU A 196 104.69 -4.02 -73.83
N GLN A 197 103.50 -4.52 -74.16
CA GLN A 197 103.29 -5.57 -75.17
C GLN A 197 103.79 -5.13 -76.55
N ALA A 198 103.60 -3.87 -76.95
CA ALA A 198 104.10 -3.34 -78.22
C ALA A 198 105.63 -3.13 -78.25
N GLU A 199 106.26 -2.79 -77.11
CA GLU A 199 107.72 -2.82 -76.96
C GLU A 199 108.25 -4.27 -76.98
N GLN A 200 107.60 -5.22 -76.29
CA GLN A 200 107.97 -6.64 -76.29
C GLN A 200 107.86 -7.26 -77.69
N ALA A 201 106.78 -7.01 -78.42
CA ALA A 201 106.58 -7.50 -79.79
C ALA A 201 107.50 -6.83 -80.86
N LEU A 202 108.36 -5.88 -80.46
CA LEU A 202 109.22 -5.10 -81.37
C LEU A 202 108.43 -4.42 -82.51
N ALA A 203 107.17 -4.08 -82.25
CA ALA A 203 106.28 -3.55 -83.28
C ALA A 203 106.76 -2.16 -83.72
N GLY A 204 107.06 -1.99 -85.01
CA GLY A 204 107.43 -0.70 -85.62
C GLY A 204 108.93 -0.45 -85.85
N TYR A 205 109.82 -1.34 -85.37
CA TYR A 205 111.23 -1.35 -85.78
C TYR A 205 111.39 -1.85 -87.22
N ALA A 206 112.52 -1.54 -87.87
CA ALA A 206 112.95 -2.20 -89.11
C ALA A 206 113.06 -3.74 -88.95
N ASP A 207 112.82 -4.50 -90.02
CA ASP A 207 112.90 -5.97 -89.97
C ASP A 207 114.28 -6.50 -89.58
N GLY A 208 115.36 -5.98 -90.16
CA GLY A 208 116.73 -6.34 -89.73
C GLY A 208 117.04 -5.94 -88.28
N ALA A 209 116.51 -4.80 -87.80
CA ALA A 209 116.68 -4.39 -86.40
C ALA A 209 115.92 -5.34 -85.46
N ARG A 210 114.71 -5.77 -85.83
CA ARG A 210 113.92 -6.77 -85.12
C ARG A 210 114.62 -8.14 -85.07
N ILE A 211 115.15 -8.61 -86.19
CA ILE A 211 115.92 -9.87 -86.29
C ILE A 211 117.10 -9.87 -85.30
N LEU A 212 117.85 -8.76 -85.21
CA LEU A 212 118.99 -8.63 -84.31
C LEU A 212 118.58 -8.51 -82.84
N LEU A 213 117.52 -7.77 -82.52
CA LEU A 213 117.00 -7.65 -81.15
C LEU A 213 116.43 -8.98 -80.63
N ASP A 214 115.75 -9.77 -81.47
CA ASP A 214 115.29 -11.11 -81.11
C ASP A 214 116.44 -12.12 -81.06
N ALA A 215 117.50 -11.97 -81.88
CA ALA A 215 118.73 -12.74 -81.73
C ALA A 215 119.45 -12.42 -80.39
N ALA A 216 119.47 -11.16 -79.96
CA ALA A 216 120.02 -10.75 -78.67
C ALA A 216 119.23 -11.35 -77.49
N ARG A 217 117.90 -11.26 -77.53
CA ARG A 217 116.99 -11.87 -76.52
C ARG A 217 117.15 -13.39 -76.41
N GLN A 218 117.53 -14.05 -77.51
CA GLN A 218 117.78 -15.49 -77.57
C GLN A 218 119.25 -15.85 -77.28
N SER A 219 120.07 -14.90 -76.83
CA SER A 219 121.52 -15.06 -76.59
C SER A 219 122.30 -15.60 -77.79
N ARG A 220 121.80 -15.38 -79.01
CA ARG A 220 122.48 -15.70 -80.27
C ARG A 220 123.45 -14.61 -80.72
N LEU A 221 123.34 -13.40 -80.15
CA LEU A 221 124.33 -12.34 -80.27
C LEU A 221 124.45 -11.58 -78.94
N GLU A 222 125.67 -11.27 -78.54
CA GLU A 222 126.03 -10.64 -77.26
C GLU A 222 126.56 -9.22 -77.49
N GLY A 223 126.37 -8.32 -76.52
CA GLY A 223 126.82 -6.93 -76.62
C GLY A 223 125.99 -6.05 -77.56
N ILE A 224 124.67 -6.29 -77.62
CA ILE A 224 123.69 -5.34 -78.17
C ILE A 224 123.15 -4.48 -77.02
N ASN A 225 123.33 -3.16 -77.10
CA ASN A 225 122.83 -2.19 -76.12
C ASN A 225 121.40 -1.69 -76.48
N GLY A 226 120.69 -2.45 -77.31
CA GLY A 226 119.36 -2.14 -77.83
C GLY A 226 119.38 -1.33 -79.13
N ALA A 227 118.21 -0.82 -79.51
CA ALA A 227 118.06 0.14 -80.61
C ALA A 227 118.14 1.57 -80.08
N LEU A 228 118.74 2.47 -80.85
CA LEU A 228 118.94 3.88 -80.48
C LEU A 228 117.65 4.56 -80.01
N SER A 229 116.53 4.39 -80.72
CA SER A 229 115.23 4.98 -80.36
C SER A 229 114.68 4.56 -78.98
N ALA A 230 115.12 3.44 -78.41
CA ALA A 230 114.74 3.02 -77.06
C ALA A 230 115.57 3.71 -75.96
N ALA A 231 116.74 4.25 -76.31
CA ALA A 231 117.70 4.85 -75.39
C ALA A 231 117.68 6.39 -75.39
N LEU A 232 116.84 7.02 -76.21
CA LEU A 232 116.68 8.48 -76.29
C LEU A 232 115.40 8.94 -75.56
N ASP A 233 115.52 9.92 -74.66
CA ASP A 233 114.39 10.66 -74.08
C ASP A 233 114.21 11.99 -74.83
N VAL A 234 113.08 12.12 -75.52
CA VAL A 234 112.81 13.19 -76.50
C VAL A 234 111.51 13.93 -76.13
N PRO A 235 111.52 15.27 -76.10
CA PRO A 235 110.30 16.06 -75.90
C PRO A 235 109.26 15.82 -77.01
N ALA A 236 107.97 15.77 -76.65
CA ALA A 236 106.87 15.45 -77.57
C ALA A 236 106.85 16.34 -78.84
N GLU A 237 107.14 17.62 -78.68
CA GLU A 237 107.20 18.62 -79.78
C GLU A 237 108.32 18.34 -80.79
N LEU A 238 109.34 17.56 -80.41
CA LEU A 238 110.55 17.32 -81.19
C LEU A 238 110.63 15.90 -81.79
N GLU A 239 109.75 14.96 -81.37
CA GLU A 239 109.76 13.56 -81.83
C GLU A 239 109.84 13.44 -83.35
N SER A 240 108.99 14.17 -84.08
CA SER A 240 108.96 14.12 -85.55
C SER A 240 110.18 14.76 -86.22
N ALA A 241 110.86 15.70 -85.55
CA ALA A 241 112.08 16.31 -86.05
C ALA A 241 113.29 15.39 -85.82
N VAL A 242 113.42 14.84 -84.61
CA VAL A 242 114.51 13.92 -84.26
C VAL A 242 114.41 12.62 -85.05
N ALA A 243 113.22 12.03 -85.18
CA ALA A 243 113.01 10.83 -86.00
C ALA A 243 113.36 11.06 -87.49
N ALA A 244 113.09 12.24 -88.04
CA ALA A 244 113.48 12.57 -89.40
C ALA A 244 114.99 12.84 -89.56
N ALA A 245 115.63 13.48 -88.58
CA ALA A 245 117.07 13.73 -88.57
C ALA A 245 117.91 12.45 -88.46
N LEU A 246 117.45 11.49 -87.65
CA LEU A 246 118.02 10.14 -87.55
C LEU A 246 117.73 9.31 -88.81
N GLY A 247 116.53 9.41 -89.38
CA GLY A 247 116.17 8.72 -90.64
C GLY A 247 116.25 7.20 -90.51
N GLU A 248 117.10 6.55 -91.30
CA GLU A 248 117.32 5.10 -91.19
C GLU A 248 117.98 4.70 -89.85
N TYR A 249 118.72 5.60 -89.21
CA TYR A 249 119.40 5.36 -87.93
C TYR A 249 118.47 5.44 -86.70
N VAL A 250 117.15 5.67 -86.86
CA VAL A 250 116.19 5.59 -85.73
C VAL A 250 116.21 4.22 -85.06
N ASP A 251 116.30 3.16 -85.87
CA ASP A 251 116.33 1.77 -85.41
C ASP A 251 117.78 1.23 -85.33
N ALA A 252 118.78 2.11 -85.25
CA ALA A 252 120.18 1.71 -85.22
C ALA A 252 120.47 0.80 -84.02
N ILE A 253 120.98 -0.40 -84.29
CA ILE A 253 121.40 -1.35 -83.27
C ILE A 253 122.76 -0.92 -82.72
N LEU A 254 122.80 -0.64 -81.43
CA LEU A 254 123.98 -0.21 -80.70
C LEU A 254 124.79 -1.45 -80.30
N LEU A 255 126.09 -1.44 -80.58
CA LEU A 255 127.01 -2.55 -80.32
C LEU A 255 128.22 -2.06 -79.52
N GLU A 256 128.67 -2.85 -78.54
CA GLU A 256 129.81 -2.48 -77.68
C GLU A 256 131.13 -2.43 -78.46
N SER A 257 131.29 -3.32 -79.45
CA SER A 257 132.52 -3.45 -80.26
C SER A 257 132.28 -3.92 -81.70
N GLY A 258 133.21 -3.56 -82.59
CA GLY A 258 133.24 -4.04 -83.97
C GLY A 258 133.28 -5.56 -84.13
N SER A 259 133.78 -6.29 -83.12
CA SER A 259 133.79 -7.76 -83.13
C SER A 259 132.38 -8.38 -83.12
N GLN A 260 131.38 -7.62 -82.63
CA GLN A 260 129.97 -7.98 -82.63
C GLN A 260 129.27 -7.53 -83.91
N ALA A 261 129.79 -6.50 -84.60
CA ALA A 261 129.28 -6.02 -85.88
C ALA A 261 129.37 -7.08 -86.99
N GLU A 262 130.51 -7.75 -87.12
CA GLU A 262 130.70 -8.87 -88.06
C GLU A 262 129.70 -10.01 -87.82
N ARG A 263 129.42 -10.32 -86.54
CA ARG A 263 128.41 -11.33 -86.16
C ARG A 263 126.98 -10.87 -86.50
N ALA A 264 126.70 -9.58 -86.38
CA ALA A 264 125.40 -9.01 -86.72
C ALA A 264 125.18 -9.01 -88.24
N LEU A 265 126.19 -8.62 -89.02
CA LEU A 265 126.19 -8.72 -90.49
C LEU A 265 125.93 -10.17 -90.95
N ALA A 266 126.63 -11.15 -90.39
CA ALA A 266 126.43 -12.56 -90.73
C ALA A 266 125.01 -13.10 -90.39
N LEU A 267 124.30 -12.50 -89.42
CA LEU A 267 122.90 -12.81 -89.14
C LEU A 267 121.91 -12.07 -90.07
N LEU A 268 122.30 -10.91 -90.60
CA LEU A 268 121.51 -10.15 -91.57
C LEU A 268 121.61 -10.77 -92.98
N ASP A 269 122.81 -11.16 -93.42
CA ASP A 269 123.05 -11.82 -94.72
C ASP A 269 122.30 -13.16 -94.87
N ALA A 270 121.92 -13.77 -93.73
CA ALA A 270 121.14 -15.01 -93.70
C ALA A 270 119.62 -14.81 -93.98
N ASP A 271 119.12 -13.57 -93.98
CA ASP A 271 117.70 -13.25 -94.19
C ASP A 271 117.53 -12.19 -95.31
N PRO A 272 116.77 -12.46 -96.39
CA PRO A 272 116.58 -11.50 -97.48
C PRO A 272 115.83 -10.22 -97.09
N SER A 273 115.28 -10.12 -95.88
CA SER A 273 114.71 -8.91 -95.27
C SER A 273 115.65 -8.19 -94.29
N GLY A 274 116.86 -8.73 -94.06
CA GLY A 274 117.86 -8.30 -93.09
C GLY A 274 118.53 -6.94 -93.36
N ARG A 275 117.77 -5.86 -93.53
CA ARG A 275 118.33 -4.49 -93.56
C ARG A 275 118.22 -3.81 -92.21
N ALA A 276 119.36 -3.50 -91.59
CA ALA A 276 119.49 -2.73 -90.36
C ALA A 276 120.63 -1.70 -90.46
N SER A 277 120.61 -0.69 -89.58
CA SER A 277 121.78 0.14 -89.30
C SER A 277 122.49 -0.39 -88.06
N LEU A 278 123.81 -0.59 -88.15
CA LEU A 278 124.66 -1.02 -87.02
C LEU A 278 125.54 0.15 -86.58
N LEU A 279 125.62 0.40 -85.28
CA LEU A 279 126.49 1.41 -84.67
C LEU A 279 127.39 0.76 -83.60
N PRO A 280 128.58 0.27 -83.97
CA PRO A 280 129.63 -0.14 -83.03
C PRO A 280 130.26 1.09 -82.40
N LEU A 281 130.18 1.19 -81.07
CA LEU A 281 130.56 2.39 -80.31
C LEU A 281 132.09 2.67 -80.39
N ASP A 282 132.90 1.64 -80.59
CA ASP A 282 134.36 1.70 -80.79
C ASP A 282 134.78 2.17 -82.19
N TRP A 283 133.89 2.09 -83.19
CA TRP A 283 134.15 2.53 -84.57
C TRP A 283 133.72 3.98 -84.85
N LEU A 284 133.09 4.65 -83.88
CA LEU A 284 132.56 6.00 -84.07
C LEU A 284 133.67 7.04 -84.14
N ALA A 285 133.85 7.62 -85.33
CA ALA A 285 134.76 8.75 -85.52
C ALA A 285 134.30 9.96 -84.68
N PRO A 286 135.23 10.73 -84.08
CA PRO A 286 134.89 11.92 -83.32
C PRO A 286 134.18 12.95 -84.20
N ALA A 287 132.94 13.30 -83.83
CA ALA A 287 132.12 14.25 -84.57
C ALA A 287 132.70 15.68 -84.49
N GLY A 288 132.63 16.42 -85.60
CA GLY A 288 132.97 17.83 -85.63
C GLY A 288 131.92 18.66 -84.89
N THR A 289 132.35 19.62 -84.06
CA THR A 289 131.47 20.47 -83.26
C THR A 289 130.86 21.61 -84.08
N LEU A 290 129.60 21.46 -84.48
CA LEU A 290 128.82 22.54 -85.08
C LEU A 290 128.24 23.46 -84.00
N THR A 291 128.80 24.67 -83.86
CA THR A 291 128.17 25.72 -83.05
C THR A 291 126.86 26.17 -83.71
N ALA A 292 125.73 26.02 -83.01
CA ALA A 292 124.43 26.45 -83.54
C ALA A 292 124.41 27.96 -83.84
N PRO A 293 123.98 28.38 -85.05
CA PRO A 293 123.92 29.79 -85.41
C PRO A 293 122.85 30.53 -84.59
N ARG A 294 123.14 31.78 -84.21
CA ARG A 294 122.26 32.63 -83.40
C ARG A 294 121.10 33.15 -84.24
N ASP A 295 120.01 32.40 -84.27
CA ASP A 295 118.82 32.67 -85.06
C ASP A 295 117.54 32.41 -84.25
N ALA A 296 116.52 33.26 -84.37
CA ALA A 296 115.26 33.13 -83.63
C ALA A 296 114.40 31.92 -84.05
N ASP A 297 114.60 31.43 -85.28
CA ASP A 297 113.91 30.25 -85.80
C ASP A 297 114.71 28.95 -85.61
N CYS A 298 115.93 29.03 -85.08
CA CYS A 298 116.74 27.89 -84.67
C CYS A 298 116.41 27.52 -83.21
N LEU A 299 115.95 26.29 -82.98
CA LEU A 299 115.66 25.78 -81.63
C LEU A 299 116.92 25.23 -80.94
N GLY A 300 117.96 24.93 -81.70
CA GLY A 300 119.24 24.41 -81.19
C GLY A 300 119.80 23.28 -82.04
N LEU A 301 120.86 22.65 -81.53
CA LEU A 301 121.42 21.43 -82.12
C LEU A 301 120.52 20.23 -81.74
N ALA A 302 120.23 19.35 -82.69
CA ALA A 302 119.39 18.17 -82.44
C ALA A 302 120.03 17.21 -81.41
N ALA A 303 121.37 17.22 -81.28
CA ALA A 303 122.08 16.50 -80.24
C ALA A 303 121.87 17.09 -78.83
N ASP A 304 121.75 18.41 -78.69
CA ASP A 304 121.56 19.07 -77.39
C ASP A 304 120.12 18.96 -76.88
N LEU A 305 119.16 18.91 -77.80
CA LEU A 305 117.72 18.86 -77.54
C LEU A 305 117.20 17.46 -77.18
N VAL A 306 118.09 16.45 -77.15
CA VAL A 306 117.79 15.04 -76.84
C VAL A 306 118.63 14.59 -75.65
N LYS A 307 118.02 13.83 -74.74
CA LYS A 307 118.73 13.18 -73.63
C LYS A 307 119.07 11.74 -74.00
N ALA A 308 120.27 11.32 -73.62
CA ALA A 308 120.79 9.97 -73.82
C ALA A 308 121.73 9.60 -72.65
N PRO A 309 121.96 8.31 -72.37
CA PRO A 309 123.05 7.83 -71.54
C PRO A 309 124.41 8.40 -71.99
N ALA A 310 125.32 8.65 -71.04
CA ALA A 310 126.64 9.24 -71.34
C ALA A 310 127.48 8.38 -72.31
N GLU A 311 127.36 7.05 -72.21
CA GLU A 311 128.00 6.07 -73.11
C GLU A 311 127.58 6.22 -74.58
N LEU A 312 126.37 6.74 -74.83
CA LEU A 312 125.79 6.87 -76.17
C LEU A 312 125.98 8.28 -76.76
N ARG A 313 126.63 9.22 -76.05
CA ARG A 313 126.89 10.57 -76.57
C ARG A 313 127.62 10.57 -77.91
N PRO A 314 128.71 9.78 -78.13
CA PRO A 314 129.38 9.73 -79.43
C PRO A 314 128.45 9.36 -80.59
N ALA A 315 127.47 8.47 -80.37
CA ALA A 315 126.48 8.09 -81.39
C ALA A 315 125.48 9.22 -81.67
N VAL A 316 124.99 9.89 -80.61
CA VAL A 316 124.07 11.03 -80.73
C VAL A 316 124.77 12.22 -81.39
N ASP A 317 126.01 12.51 -81.02
CA ASP A 317 126.76 13.65 -81.53
C ASP A 317 127.20 13.42 -82.99
N LEU A 318 127.50 12.17 -83.38
CA LEU A 318 127.73 11.81 -84.79
C LEU A 318 126.46 11.96 -85.64
N LEU A 319 125.32 11.42 -85.19
CA LEU A 319 124.08 11.37 -85.97
C LEU A 319 123.28 12.68 -85.95
N LEU A 320 123.36 13.47 -84.88
CA LEU A 320 122.56 14.69 -84.67
C LEU A 320 123.40 15.96 -84.45
N GLY A 321 124.70 15.85 -84.13
CA GLY A 321 125.57 17.01 -83.85
C GLY A 321 125.93 17.88 -85.06
N ASN A 322 125.60 17.45 -86.28
CA ASN A 322 125.63 18.29 -87.50
C ASN A 322 124.22 18.71 -87.96
N THR A 323 123.20 18.62 -87.09
CA THR A 323 121.79 18.83 -87.46
C THR A 323 121.13 19.87 -86.57
N LEU A 324 120.68 20.97 -87.16
CA LEU A 324 119.97 22.06 -86.48
C LEU A 324 118.47 21.78 -86.50
N VAL A 325 117.78 21.95 -85.37
CA VAL A 325 116.30 21.90 -85.35
C VAL A 325 115.77 23.30 -85.56
N VAL A 326 114.83 23.48 -86.50
CA VAL A 326 114.28 24.78 -86.89
C VAL A 326 112.76 24.78 -86.92
N ARG A 327 112.14 25.96 -86.78
CA ARG A 327 110.68 26.09 -86.77
C ARG A 327 110.04 25.67 -88.09
N ASP A 328 110.56 26.13 -89.23
CA ASP A 328 109.95 25.92 -90.55
C ASP A 328 110.93 25.84 -91.74
N ARG A 329 110.36 25.68 -92.94
CA ARG A 329 111.08 25.54 -94.23
C ARG A 329 111.83 26.81 -94.65
N SER A 330 111.32 27.98 -94.28
CA SER A 330 111.93 29.29 -94.54
C SER A 330 113.20 29.42 -93.70
N ALA A 331 113.08 29.13 -92.40
CA ALA A 331 114.20 29.05 -91.48
C ALA A 331 115.27 28.05 -91.94
N ALA A 332 114.87 26.82 -92.31
CA ALA A 332 115.81 25.81 -92.80
C ALA A 332 116.69 26.30 -93.96
N ARG A 333 116.06 26.89 -95.00
CA ARG A 333 116.78 27.45 -96.15
C ARG A 333 117.65 28.66 -95.79
N ARG A 334 117.15 29.53 -94.92
CA ARG A 334 117.81 30.77 -94.48
C ARG A 334 119.04 30.51 -93.61
N ILE A 335 118.97 29.48 -92.75
CA ILE A 335 120.02 29.11 -91.78
C ILE A 335 121.12 28.26 -92.43
N LEU A 336 120.79 27.44 -93.45
CA LEU A 336 121.77 26.63 -94.19
C LEU A 336 122.59 27.42 -95.22
N ALA A 337 122.14 28.62 -95.60
CA ALA A 337 122.86 29.47 -96.55
C ALA A 337 124.23 29.90 -95.98
N GLY A 338 125.32 29.42 -96.58
CA GLY A 338 126.69 29.67 -96.12
C GLY A 338 127.21 28.72 -95.04
N GLN A 339 126.46 27.68 -94.67
CA GLN A 339 126.95 26.60 -93.82
C GLN A 339 127.85 25.62 -94.60
N ALA A 340 128.66 24.85 -93.89
CA ALA A 340 129.41 23.75 -94.50
C ALA A 340 128.46 22.67 -95.05
N ASN A 341 128.82 22.04 -96.18
CA ASN A 341 127.97 21.10 -96.91
C ASN A 341 127.49 19.88 -96.08
N THR A 342 128.17 19.57 -94.97
CA THR A 342 127.82 18.52 -94.00
C THR A 342 126.64 18.87 -93.10
N VAL A 343 126.30 20.15 -92.96
CA VAL A 343 125.25 20.63 -92.05
C VAL A 343 123.86 20.29 -92.61
N ARG A 344 122.96 19.90 -91.69
CA ARG A 344 121.54 19.67 -91.96
C ARG A 344 120.67 20.58 -91.09
N ALA A 345 119.47 20.91 -91.55
CA ALA A 345 118.44 21.56 -90.76
C ALA A 345 117.13 20.77 -90.89
N VAL A 346 116.48 20.46 -89.77
CA VAL A 346 115.22 19.70 -89.72
C VAL A 346 114.09 20.56 -89.16
N THR A 347 112.95 20.59 -89.86
CA THR A 347 111.77 21.31 -89.36
C THR A 347 111.04 20.50 -88.30
N LEU A 348 110.25 21.17 -87.45
CA LEU A 348 109.32 20.51 -86.51
C LEU A 348 108.35 19.50 -87.18
N ARG A 349 108.16 19.58 -88.50
CA ARG A 349 107.33 18.66 -89.29
C ARG A 349 108.09 17.43 -89.82
N GLY A 350 109.38 17.28 -89.50
CA GLY A 350 110.23 16.18 -89.97
C GLY A 350 110.77 16.36 -91.40
N GLU A 351 110.96 17.59 -91.86
CA GLU A 351 111.50 17.87 -93.20
C GLU A 351 112.98 18.23 -93.07
N VAL A 352 113.87 17.43 -93.67
CA VAL A 352 115.33 17.57 -93.52
C VAL A 352 115.92 18.21 -94.77
N PHE A 353 116.56 19.36 -94.60
CA PHE A 353 117.31 20.07 -95.62
C PHE A 353 118.81 19.88 -95.34
N SER A 354 119.65 19.68 -96.37
CA SER A 354 121.11 19.72 -96.24
C SER A 354 121.68 20.95 -96.93
N ALA A 355 122.75 21.53 -96.35
CA ALA A 355 123.53 22.59 -97.00
C ALA A 355 124.09 22.17 -98.37
N SER A 356 124.31 20.86 -98.59
CA SER A 356 124.70 20.31 -99.89
C SER A 356 123.60 20.35 -100.97
N GLY A 357 122.35 20.71 -100.64
CA GLY A 357 121.23 20.86 -101.58
C GLY A 357 120.06 19.87 -101.46
N PRO A 358 120.24 18.58 -101.08
CA PRO A 358 119.13 17.64 -100.92
C PRO A 358 118.11 18.06 -99.87
N VAL A 359 116.85 17.73 -100.12
CA VAL A 359 115.72 17.91 -99.19
C VAL A 359 114.94 16.60 -99.11
N LEU A 360 114.85 16.02 -97.92
CA LEU A 360 113.99 14.88 -97.62
C LEU A 360 112.70 15.41 -97.00
N ALA A 361 111.56 15.07 -97.60
CA ALA A 361 110.24 15.46 -97.13
C ALA A 361 109.25 14.30 -97.25
N GLY A 362 108.46 14.10 -96.20
CA GLY A 362 107.51 12.99 -96.03
C GLY A 362 107.20 12.83 -94.55
N LYS A 363 106.21 12.00 -94.19
CA LYS A 363 106.04 11.62 -92.78
C LYS A 363 107.15 10.62 -92.40
N PRO A 364 107.92 10.84 -91.31
CA PRO A 364 108.85 9.82 -90.82
C PRO A 364 108.06 8.59 -90.37
N ALA A 365 108.25 7.46 -91.04
CA ALA A 365 107.40 6.27 -90.87
C ALA A 365 107.49 5.59 -89.49
N ARG A 366 108.44 6.00 -88.63
CA ARG A 366 108.82 5.30 -87.39
C ARG A 366 108.93 6.21 -86.15
N SER A 367 108.30 7.39 -86.14
CA SER A 367 108.32 8.28 -84.95
C SER A 367 107.76 7.59 -83.69
N GLY A 368 106.78 6.70 -83.83
CA GLY A 368 106.15 5.96 -82.73
C GLY A 368 107.00 4.87 -82.05
N ALA A 369 108.29 4.76 -82.35
CA ALA A 369 109.26 4.06 -81.49
C ALA A 369 109.86 5.03 -80.45
N LEU A 370 110.15 6.26 -80.87
CA LEU A 370 110.82 7.31 -80.09
C LEU A 370 109.92 7.93 -79.00
N SER A 371 108.60 7.80 -79.11
CA SER A 371 107.63 8.30 -78.13
C SER A 371 107.48 7.41 -76.89
N ARG A 372 107.78 6.10 -77.01
CA ARG A 372 107.42 5.08 -76.01
C ARG A 372 108.14 5.23 -74.66
N PRO A 373 109.45 5.52 -74.59
CA PRO A 373 110.13 5.67 -73.32
C PRO A 373 109.52 6.77 -72.45
N ARG A 374 109.06 7.87 -73.06
CA ARG A 374 108.35 8.95 -72.36
C ARG A 374 106.91 8.56 -72.02
N GLN A 375 106.15 8.00 -72.95
CA GLN A 375 104.76 7.56 -72.71
C GLN A 375 104.67 6.52 -71.59
N ARG A 376 105.60 5.56 -71.53
CA ARG A 376 105.70 4.58 -70.44
C ARG A 376 105.96 5.25 -69.09
N ARG A 377 106.87 6.25 -69.05
CA ARG A 377 107.15 7.03 -67.84
C ARG A 377 105.95 7.85 -67.38
N GLU A 378 105.31 8.58 -68.30
CA GLU A 378 104.11 9.39 -68.05
C GLU A 378 102.96 8.53 -67.47
N LEU A 379 102.74 7.33 -68.01
CA LEU A 379 101.75 6.37 -67.51
C LEU A 379 102.13 5.80 -66.13
N GLN A 380 103.40 5.46 -65.90
CA GLN A 380 103.88 4.94 -64.62
C GLN A 380 103.81 6.00 -63.50
N ASP A 381 104.23 7.24 -63.76
CA ASP A 381 104.13 8.36 -62.81
C ASP A 381 102.65 8.69 -62.49
N ALA A 382 101.77 8.67 -63.50
CA ALA A 382 100.33 8.85 -63.29
C ALA A 382 99.71 7.73 -62.44
N LEU A 383 100.11 6.48 -62.65
CA LEU A 383 99.65 5.34 -61.84
C LEU A 383 100.11 5.44 -60.38
N VAL A 384 101.35 5.86 -60.12
CA VAL A 384 101.85 6.08 -58.75
C VAL A 384 101.11 7.23 -58.05
N ALA A 385 100.80 8.32 -58.78
CA ALA A 385 99.99 9.41 -58.25
C ALA A 385 98.55 8.95 -57.90
N LEU A 386 97.97 8.10 -58.75
CA LEU A 386 96.62 7.59 -58.59
C LEU A 386 96.49 6.54 -57.47
N GLU A 387 97.50 5.68 -57.28
CA GLU A 387 97.57 4.77 -56.13
C GLU A 387 97.68 5.49 -54.78
N ARG A 388 98.29 6.69 -54.76
CA ARG A 388 98.26 7.56 -53.57
C ARG A 388 96.86 8.16 -53.33
N GLN A 389 96.14 8.53 -54.39
CA GLN A 389 94.76 9.02 -54.26
C GLN A 389 93.82 7.92 -53.74
N ILE A 390 93.90 6.70 -54.28
CA ILE A 390 93.07 5.57 -53.84
C ILE A 390 93.32 5.26 -52.36
N LYS A 391 94.58 5.20 -51.91
CA LYS A 391 94.93 5.00 -50.49
C LYS A 391 94.40 6.10 -49.56
N ALA A 392 94.39 7.36 -50.01
CA ALA A 392 93.79 8.44 -49.23
C ALA A 392 92.26 8.27 -49.09
N PHE A 393 91.58 7.76 -50.12
CA PHE A 393 90.17 7.39 -50.02
C PHE A 393 89.95 6.14 -49.13
N ASP A 394 90.82 5.13 -49.17
CA ASP A 394 90.75 3.97 -48.26
C ASP A 394 90.82 4.43 -46.79
N GLU A 395 91.76 5.32 -46.46
CA GLU A 395 91.86 5.90 -45.11
C GLU A 395 90.66 6.78 -44.73
N SER A 396 90.09 7.52 -45.68
CA SER A 396 88.89 8.36 -45.48
C SER A 396 87.67 7.49 -45.16
N ILE A 397 87.46 6.42 -45.94
CA ILE A 397 86.40 5.44 -45.76
C ILE A 397 86.51 4.73 -44.42
N GLN A 398 87.71 4.27 -44.02
CA GLN A 398 87.89 3.62 -42.71
C GLN A 398 87.57 4.55 -41.52
N LYS A 399 87.88 5.85 -41.64
CA LYS A 399 87.51 6.86 -40.62
C LYS A 399 85.99 7.05 -40.56
N LEU A 400 85.33 7.22 -41.71
CA LEU A 400 83.87 7.33 -41.81
C LEU A 400 83.15 6.08 -41.31
N GLU A 401 83.63 4.87 -41.62
CA GLU A 401 83.08 3.62 -41.08
C GLU A 401 83.24 3.53 -39.55
N GLY A 402 84.35 4.03 -38.99
CA GLY A 402 84.53 4.19 -37.55
C GLY A 402 83.52 5.16 -36.92
N GLU A 403 83.32 6.33 -37.54
CA GLU A 403 82.36 7.35 -37.10
C GLU A 403 80.90 6.87 -37.21
N ILE A 404 80.55 6.15 -38.29
CA ILE A 404 79.24 5.50 -38.48
C ILE A 404 78.99 4.47 -37.37
N ASN A 405 79.99 3.65 -37.04
CA ASN A 405 79.87 2.69 -35.93
C ASN A 405 79.73 3.37 -34.56
N ALA A 406 80.35 4.54 -34.35
CA ALA A 406 80.13 5.34 -33.16
C ALA A 406 78.70 5.95 -33.14
N ALA A 407 78.25 6.55 -34.25
CA ALA A 407 76.91 7.14 -34.39
C ALA A 407 75.80 6.08 -34.26
N ARG A 408 76.00 4.84 -34.72
CA ARG A 408 75.06 3.72 -34.50
C ARG A 408 74.94 3.34 -33.02
N ARG A 409 76.04 3.39 -32.25
CA ARG A 409 76.01 3.21 -30.79
C ARG A 409 75.31 4.37 -30.09
N GLU A 410 75.55 5.60 -30.54
CA GLU A 410 74.87 6.82 -30.06
C GLU A 410 73.35 6.74 -30.29
N VAL A 411 72.90 6.40 -31.50
CA VAL A 411 71.47 6.17 -31.83
C VAL A 411 70.86 5.09 -30.94
N ASN A 412 71.52 3.94 -30.74
CA ASN A 412 70.99 2.87 -29.89
C ASN A 412 70.88 3.29 -28.41
N ALA A 413 71.86 4.05 -27.89
CA ALA A 413 71.82 4.57 -26.53
C ALA A 413 70.70 5.60 -26.34
N GLN A 414 70.51 6.52 -27.31
CA GLN A 414 69.39 7.47 -27.30
C GLN A 414 68.03 6.76 -27.44
N ALA A 415 67.94 5.68 -28.20
CA ALA A 415 66.69 4.92 -28.36
C ALA A 415 66.25 4.21 -27.07
N GLU A 416 67.18 3.62 -26.32
CA GLU A 416 66.86 3.06 -25.00
C GLU A 416 66.60 4.18 -23.96
N ALA A 417 67.28 5.33 -24.04
CA ALA A 417 66.95 6.49 -23.20
C ALA A 417 65.51 7.01 -23.44
N VAL A 418 65.08 7.13 -24.71
CA VAL A 418 63.68 7.45 -25.06
C VAL A 418 62.71 6.43 -24.48
N ARG A 419 63.06 5.15 -24.52
CA ARG A 419 62.22 4.08 -23.96
C ARG A 419 62.08 4.19 -22.45
N GLN A 420 63.18 4.42 -21.73
CA GLN A 420 63.17 4.58 -20.27
C GLN A 420 62.39 5.83 -19.84
N GLU A 421 62.53 6.95 -20.55
CA GLU A 421 61.79 8.19 -20.21
C GLU A 421 60.31 8.16 -20.66
N ARG A 422 59.95 7.34 -21.65
CA ARG A 422 58.53 7.04 -21.93
C ARG A 422 57.91 6.20 -20.82
N LEU A 423 58.63 5.21 -20.28
CA LEU A 423 58.17 4.44 -19.11
C LEU A 423 58.09 5.30 -17.84
N SER A 424 59.02 6.26 -17.67
CA SER A 424 58.97 7.22 -16.54
C SER A 424 57.76 8.16 -16.65
N LEU A 425 57.43 8.61 -17.87
CA LEU A 425 56.24 9.41 -18.17
C LEU A 425 54.93 8.62 -18.00
N GLU A 426 54.85 7.37 -18.48
CA GLU A 426 53.67 6.51 -18.31
C GLU A 426 53.38 6.24 -16.83
N ALA A 427 54.41 5.99 -16.02
CA ALA A 427 54.26 5.85 -14.57
C ALA A 427 53.78 7.16 -13.91
N ALA A 428 54.39 8.30 -14.25
CA ALA A 428 54.02 9.60 -13.68
C ALA A 428 52.59 10.05 -14.08
N LEU A 429 52.12 9.68 -15.28
CA LEU A 429 50.73 9.86 -15.72
C LEU A 429 49.75 9.02 -14.89
N ALA A 430 50.09 7.76 -14.60
CA ALA A 430 49.26 6.89 -13.78
C ALA A 430 49.18 7.38 -12.32
N ASP A 431 50.28 7.88 -11.77
CA ASP A 431 50.33 8.48 -10.43
C ASP A 431 49.55 9.81 -10.37
N GLU A 432 49.68 10.69 -11.37
CA GLU A 432 48.89 11.92 -11.52
C GLU A 432 47.39 11.59 -11.53
N GLN A 433 46.97 10.65 -12.37
CA GLN A 433 45.56 10.24 -12.48
C GLN A 433 45.04 9.61 -11.19
N GLN A 434 45.82 8.77 -10.52
CA GLN A 434 45.45 8.20 -9.22
C GLN A 434 45.30 9.28 -8.13
N ALA A 435 46.20 10.28 -8.12
CA ALA A 435 46.14 11.40 -7.19
C ALA A 435 44.94 12.31 -7.47
N GLN A 436 44.63 12.60 -8.75
CA GLN A 436 43.44 13.37 -9.14
C GLN A 436 42.14 12.68 -8.67
N VAL A 437 41.99 11.37 -8.91
CA VAL A 437 40.78 10.63 -8.50
C VAL A 437 40.61 10.63 -6.98
N ARG A 438 41.71 10.53 -6.21
CA ARG A 438 41.69 10.68 -4.75
C ARG A 438 41.27 12.09 -4.33
N LEU A 439 41.84 13.13 -4.94
CA LEU A 439 41.52 14.54 -4.67
C LEU A 439 40.04 14.84 -4.93
N GLU A 440 39.50 14.41 -6.07
CA GLU A 440 38.08 14.55 -6.35
C GLU A 440 37.19 13.78 -5.36
N SER A 441 37.61 12.59 -4.93
CA SER A 441 36.87 11.81 -3.94
C SER A 441 36.84 12.50 -2.58
N ALA A 442 37.97 13.03 -2.11
CA ALA A 442 38.07 13.75 -0.84
C ALA A 442 37.28 15.07 -0.87
N ARG A 443 37.36 15.83 -1.99
CA ARG A 443 36.53 17.03 -2.20
C ARG A 443 35.03 16.69 -2.17
N ARG A 444 34.58 15.66 -2.89
CA ARG A 444 33.17 15.20 -2.87
C ARG A 444 32.72 14.78 -1.46
N GLN A 445 33.58 14.10 -0.70
CA GLN A 445 33.31 13.72 0.68
C GLN A 445 33.16 14.95 1.60
N ARG A 446 34.09 15.91 1.53
CA ARG A 446 34.00 17.19 2.26
C ARG A 446 32.70 17.92 1.93
N ASP A 447 32.38 18.07 0.65
CA ASP A 447 31.22 18.83 0.20
C ASP A 447 29.89 18.17 0.62
N TRP A 448 29.86 16.82 0.69
CA TRP A 448 28.75 16.08 1.29
C TRP A 448 28.61 16.37 2.80
N GLN A 449 29.70 16.34 3.57
CA GLN A 449 29.68 16.64 5.01
C GLN A 449 29.22 18.09 5.28
N ILE A 450 29.65 19.06 4.45
CA ILE A 450 29.18 20.45 4.52
C ILE A 450 27.67 20.53 4.25
N GLY A 451 27.16 19.82 3.24
CA GLY A 451 25.74 19.73 2.96
C GLY A 451 24.92 19.14 4.11
N GLN A 452 25.40 18.05 4.73
CA GLN A 452 24.79 17.46 5.92
C GLN A 452 24.74 18.45 7.09
N ARG A 453 25.82 19.21 7.34
CA ARG A 453 25.88 20.24 8.39
C ARG A 453 24.82 21.32 8.20
N GLU A 454 24.62 21.82 6.97
CA GLU A 454 23.60 22.85 6.74
C GLU A 454 22.16 22.29 6.83
N SER A 455 21.90 21.04 6.44
CA SER A 455 20.61 20.37 6.71
C SER A 455 20.32 20.29 8.20
N LEU A 456 21.29 19.80 8.99
CA LEU A 456 21.14 19.67 10.44
C LEU A 456 20.88 21.01 11.12
N LYS A 457 21.53 22.11 10.70
CA LYS A 457 21.21 23.46 11.19
C LYS A 457 19.78 23.88 10.89
N ALA A 458 19.29 23.63 9.67
CA ALA A 458 17.91 23.96 9.29
C ALA A 458 16.89 23.16 10.11
N GLU A 459 17.15 21.86 10.32
CA GLU A 459 16.33 20.99 11.16
C GLU A 459 16.32 21.41 12.64
N ILE A 460 17.45 21.88 13.18
CA ILE A 460 17.55 22.43 14.54
C ILE A 460 16.77 23.75 14.64
N ALA A 461 16.96 24.67 13.69
CA ALA A 461 16.26 25.96 13.68
C ALA A 461 14.74 25.79 13.55
N GLN A 462 14.27 24.82 12.75
CA GLN A 462 12.85 24.47 12.70
C GLN A 462 12.38 23.90 14.04
N ALA A 463 13.10 22.94 14.63
CA ALA A 463 12.72 22.34 15.91
C ALA A 463 12.65 23.38 17.05
N ASP A 464 13.57 24.33 17.11
CA ASP A 464 13.52 25.40 18.11
C ASP A 464 12.41 26.44 17.86
N SER A 465 11.97 26.65 16.61
CA SER A 465 10.75 27.41 16.31
C SER A 465 9.50 26.68 16.81
N GLU A 466 9.36 25.38 16.48
CA GLU A 466 8.27 24.52 16.95
C GLU A 466 8.22 24.44 18.50
N ARG A 467 9.38 24.52 19.17
CA ARG A 467 9.47 24.61 20.64
C ARG A 467 9.01 25.94 21.19
N GLN A 468 9.34 27.06 20.55
CA GLN A 468 8.89 28.40 20.98
C GLN A 468 7.37 28.53 20.86
N GLU A 469 6.80 28.06 19.75
CA GLU A 469 5.34 27.98 19.55
C GLU A 469 4.68 27.06 20.59
N THR A 470 5.24 25.88 20.82
CA THR A 470 4.76 24.92 21.84
C THR A 470 4.83 25.49 23.25
N ALA A 471 5.89 26.21 23.61
CA ALA A 471 6.05 26.85 24.92
C ALA A 471 5.04 28.00 25.12
N ALA A 472 4.75 28.79 24.09
CA ALA A 472 3.72 29.82 24.14
C ALA A 472 2.32 29.22 24.33
N ALA A 473 1.99 28.14 23.60
CA ALA A 473 0.73 27.41 23.76
C ALA A 473 0.59 26.79 25.17
N LEU A 474 1.66 26.18 25.69
CA LEU A 474 1.72 25.65 27.05
C LEU A 474 1.42 26.74 28.09
N SER A 475 2.07 27.90 27.99
CA SER A 475 1.88 29.01 28.92
C SER A 475 0.46 29.59 28.89
N GLY A 476 -0.21 29.59 27.73
CA GLY A 476 -1.63 29.94 27.62
C GLY A 476 -2.53 28.98 28.39
N VAL A 477 -2.35 27.67 28.17
CA VAL A 477 -3.12 26.61 28.89
C VAL A 477 -2.84 26.64 30.40
N GLU A 478 -1.64 27.02 30.84
CA GLU A 478 -1.33 27.22 32.26
C GLU A 478 -2.09 28.42 32.87
N GLN A 479 -2.20 29.53 32.16
CA GLN A 479 -2.98 30.70 32.61
C GLN A 479 -4.48 30.38 32.70
N GLU A 480 -5.04 29.70 31.69
CA GLU A 480 -6.43 29.21 31.71
C GLU A 480 -6.68 28.22 32.86
N SER A 481 -5.71 27.34 33.14
CA SER A 481 -5.79 26.38 34.26
C SER A 481 -5.81 27.07 35.63
N VAL A 482 -5.02 28.15 35.81
CA VAL A 482 -5.05 28.95 37.05
C VAL A 482 -6.40 29.65 37.23
N TRP A 483 -6.95 30.24 36.17
CA TRP A 483 -8.29 30.85 36.23
C TRP A 483 -9.38 29.83 36.57
N THR A 484 -9.38 28.68 35.88
CA THR A 484 -10.35 27.59 36.09
C THR A 484 -10.28 27.00 37.50
N LEU A 485 -9.09 26.95 38.13
CA LEU A 485 -8.94 26.52 39.52
C LEU A 485 -9.55 27.52 40.52
N GLU A 486 -9.51 28.83 40.22
CA GLU A 486 -10.15 29.85 41.02
C GLU A 486 -11.68 29.82 40.86
N GLU A 487 -12.21 29.52 39.67
CA GLU A 487 -13.63 29.24 39.45
C GLU A 487 -14.10 27.98 40.21
N VAL A 488 -13.29 26.92 40.28
CA VAL A 488 -13.57 25.78 41.17
C VAL A 488 -13.60 26.23 42.64
N ARG A 489 -12.71 27.17 43.04
CA ARG A 489 -12.67 27.69 44.41
C ARG A 489 -13.94 28.49 44.76
N THR A 490 -14.41 29.37 43.88
CA THR A 490 -15.64 30.14 44.10
C THR A 490 -16.88 29.25 44.13
N CYS A 491 -17.05 28.34 43.16
CA CYS A 491 -18.21 27.44 43.14
C CYS A 491 -18.26 26.50 44.38
N ASN A 492 -17.12 26.05 44.90
CA ASN A 492 -17.12 25.28 46.17
C ASN A 492 -17.51 26.15 47.38
N LEU A 493 -17.14 27.44 47.41
CA LEU A 493 -17.51 28.38 48.48
C LEU A 493 -18.99 28.74 48.43
N GLU A 494 -19.54 28.97 47.24
CA GLU A 494 -20.98 29.16 47.04
C GLU A 494 -21.76 27.94 47.51
N LEU A 495 -21.35 26.74 47.09
CA LEU A 495 -21.99 25.48 47.47
C LEU A 495 -22.00 25.27 49.00
N ALA A 496 -20.95 25.68 49.70
CA ALA A 496 -20.88 25.61 51.16
C ALA A 496 -21.88 26.56 51.87
N GLY A 497 -22.32 27.63 51.20
CA GLY A 497 -23.38 28.52 51.69
C GLY A 497 -24.82 28.01 51.42
N LEU A 498 -24.98 26.99 50.57
CA LEU A 498 -26.27 26.43 50.18
C LEU A 498 -26.65 25.20 51.04
N THR A 499 -26.65 25.38 52.36
CA THR A 499 -27.09 24.36 53.32
C THR A 499 -28.58 24.05 53.15
N LEU A 500 -28.96 22.77 53.33
CA LEU A 500 -30.35 22.29 53.23
C LEU A 500 -30.94 21.90 54.60
N GLU A 501 -30.11 21.72 55.62
CA GLU A 501 -30.46 21.12 56.91
C GLU A 501 -31.59 21.87 57.63
N GLU A 502 -31.55 23.21 57.64
CA GLU A 502 -32.59 24.02 58.24
C GLU A 502 -33.94 23.85 57.52
N HIS A 503 -33.99 23.99 56.20
CA HIS A 503 -35.22 23.81 55.42
C HIS A 503 -35.76 22.38 55.48
N GLN A 504 -34.89 21.36 55.50
CA GLN A 504 -35.27 19.97 55.70
C GLN A 504 -35.90 19.74 57.09
N SER A 505 -35.33 20.36 58.13
CA SER A 505 -35.89 20.27 59.49
C SER A 505 -37.27 20.93 59.60
N GLN A 506 -37.47 22.08 58.94
CA GLN A 506 -38.75 22.78 58.90
C GLN A 506 -39.82 21.98 58.14
N ALA A 507 -39.49 21.43 56.97
CA ALA A 507 -40.41 20.60 56.20
C ALA A 507 -40.80 19.31 56.96
N ALA A 508 -39.85 18.64 57.61
CA ALA A 508 -40.10 17.45 58.42
C ALA A 508 -40.97 17.75 59.66
N TYR A 509 -40.72 18.88 60.35
CA TYR A 509 -41.52 19.34 61.48
C TYR A 509 -42.98 19.59 61.07
N TRP A 510 -43.20 20.38 60.02
CA TRP A 510 -44.56 20.72 59.58
C TRP A 510 -45.30 19.56 58.94
N GLY A 511 -44.62 18.69 58.18
CA GLY A 511 -45.21 17.44 57.69
C GLY A 511 -45.67 16.52 58.82
N THR A 512 -44.89 16.40 59.90
CA THR A 512 -45.29 15.65 61.10
C THR A 512 -46.50 16.29 61.79
N ARG A 513 -46.52 17.62 61.96
CA ARG A 513 -47.64 18.35 62.57
C ARG A 513 -48.92 18.26 61.73
N LEU A 514 -48.81 18.27 60.40
CA LEU A 514 -49.93 18.08 59.48
C LEU A 514 -50.56 16.68 59.62
N ALA A 515 -49.75 15.62 59.59
CA ALA A 515 -50.24 14.25 59.72
C ALA A 515 -50.93 13.98 61.09
N VAL A 516 -50.45 14.62 62.16
CA VAL A 516 -51.10 14.57 63.48
C VAL A 516 -52.45 15.30 63.46
N ALA A 517 -52.52 16.50 62.87
CA ALA A 517 -53.76 17.27 62.78
C ALA A 517 -54.81 16.60 61.88
N GLU A 518 -54.39 16.02 60.76
CA GLU A 518 -55.23 15.26 59.83
C GLU A 518 -55.90 14.06 60.51
N ARG A 519 -55.11 13.29 61.27
CA ARG A 519 -55.62 12.15 62.04
C ARG A 519 -56.61 12.59 63.11
N ALA A 520 -56.27 13.61 63.90
CA ALA A 520 -57.16 14.13 64.94
C ALA A 520 -58.49 14.66 64.37
N LEU A 521 -58.44 15.34 63.22
CA LEU A 521 -59.61 15.83 62.49
C LEU A 521 -60.51 14.69 61.96
N SER A 522 -59.90 13.60 61.47
CA SER A 522 -60.62 12.38 61.04
C SER A 522 -61.29 11.67 62.24
N ASP A 523 -60.53 11.48 63.32
CA ASP A 523 -61.05 10.89 64.57
C ASP A 523 -62.15 11.76 65.22
N ALA A 524 -62.18 13.07 64.98
CA ALA A 524 -63.27 13.96 65.38
C ALA A 524 -64.52 13.83 64.50
N HIS A 525 -64.37 13.84 63.17
CA HIS A 525 -65.47 13.62 62.22
C HIS A 525 -66.19 12.28 62.49
N ASN A 526 -65.45 11.20 62.76
CA ASN A 526 -66.02 9.90 63.09
C ASN A 526 -66.89 9.97 64.37
N ARG A 527 -66.37 10.59 65.45
CA ARG A 527 -67.11 10.80 66.70
C ARG A 527 -68.34 11.69 66.54
N GLN A 528 -68.28 12.69 65.65
CA GLN A 528 -69.44 13.51 65.30
C GLN A 528 -70.53 12.68 64.62
N ALA A 529 -70.16 11.87 63.61
CA ALA A 529 -71.10 11.02 62.87
C ALA A 529 -71.78 9.98 63.77
N GLU A 530 -71.04 9.34 64.69
CA GLU A 530 -71.59 8.41 65.69
C GLU A 530 -72.64 9.10 66.58
N ARG A 531 -72.34 10.30 67.09
CA ARG A 531 -73.27 11.06 67.96
C ARG A 531 -74.51 11.52 67.20
N GLN A 532 -74.38 11.95 65.94
CA GLN A 532 -75.51 12.27 65.06
C GLN A 532 -76.41 11.05 64.82
N GLY A 533 -75.83 9.86 64.59
CA GLY A 533 -76.57 8.61 64.45
C GLY A 533 -77.36 8.21 65.71
N ALA A 534 -76.76 8.38 66.89
CA ALA A 534 -77.43 8.10 68.17
C ALA A 534 -78.67 8.99 68.40
N VAL A 535 -78.59 10.29 68.11
CA VAL A 535 -79.73 11.22 68.22
C VAL A 535 -80.87 10.81 67.29
N ALA A 536 -80.58 10.34 66.07
CA ALA A 536 -81.58 9.88 65.13
C ALA A 536 -82.29 8.60 65.63
N ALA A 537 -81.55 7.66 66.20
CA ALA A 537 -82.10 6.40 66.71
C ALA A 537 -83.10 6.61 67.86
N SER A 538 -82.75 7.40 68.88
CA SER A 538 -83.64 7.66 70.03
C SER A 538 -84.92 8.42 69.62
N LYS A 539 -84.83 9.36 68.66
CA LYS A 539 -86.01 10.04 68.09
C LYS A 539 -86.94 9.06 67.36
N GLY A 540 -86.40 8.07 66.64
CA GLY A 540 -87.18 7.02 66.00
C GLY A 540 -87.93 6.13 67.00
N GLN A 541 -87.32 5.81 68.14
CA GLN A 541 -87.96 5.04 69.21
C GLN A 541 -89.12 5.80 69.87
N GLN A 542 -88.95 7.11 70.14
CA GLN A 542 -90.01 7.95 70.69
C GLN A 542 -91.27 7.96 69.81
N ALA A 543 -91.11 8.20 68.50
CA ALA A 543 -92.22 8.23 67.56
C ALA A 543 -92.97 6.88 67.44
N SER A 544 -92.28 5.75 67.66
CA SER A 544 -92.91 4.43 67.69
C SER A 544 -93.83 4.24 68.92
N LEU A 545 -93.41 4.74 70.09
CA LEU A 545 -94.18 4.66 71.33
C LEU A 545 -95.43 5.56 71.31
N GLU A 546 -95.32 6.75 70.73
CA GLU A 546 -96.45 7.69 70.56
C GLU A 546 -97.58 7.10 69.69
N ASN A 547 -97.24 6.33 68.64
CA ASN A 547 -98.23 5.62 67.83
C ASN A 547 -98.96 4.51 68.62
N ARG A 548 -98.24 3.76 69.47
CA ARG A 548 -98.84 2.68 70.29
C ARG A 548 -99.81 3.22 71.35
N LEU A 549 -99.52 4.38 71.93
CA LEU A 549 -100.42 5.06 72.88
C LEU A 549 -101.77 5.41 72.23
N ALA A 550 -101.76 5.93 71.00
CA ALA A 550 -102.98 6.27 70.27
C ALA A 550 -103.85 5.04 69.90
N GLU A 551 -103.25 3.85 69.79
CA GLU A 551 -103.96 2.59 69.51
C GLU A 551 -104.71 2.05 70.75
N PHE A 552 -104.12 2.17 71.94
CA PHE A 552 -104.79 1.81 73.20
C PHE A 552 -106.02 2.69 73.50
N GLU A 553 -105.98 3.98 73.14
CA GLU A 553 -107.11 4.89 73.37
C GLU A 553 -108.32 4.56 72.48
N ARG A 554 -108.08 4.21 71.20
CA ARG A 554 -109.15 3.78 70.27
C ARG A 554 -109.82 2.48 70.72
N SER A 555 -109.03 1.52 71.20
CA SER A 555 -109.52 0.20 71.61
C SER A 555 -110.31 0.22 72.93
N LEU A 556 -110.01 1.17 73.83
CA LEU A 556 -110.84 1.44 75.01
C LEU A 556 -112.23 1.98 74.64
N ALA A 557 -112.30 2.97 73.73
CA ALA A 557 -113.56 3.61 73.36
C ALA A 557 -114.56 2.66 72.69
N ALA A 558 -114.09 1.74 71.84
CA ALA A 558 -114.94 0.74 71.19
C ALA A 558 -115.62 -0.21 72.20
N LEU A 559 -114.92 -0.52 73.30
CA LEU A 559 -115.34 -1.52 74.29
C LEU A 559 -116.44 -1.03 75.24
N GLU A 560 -116.63 0.29 75.35
CA GLU A 560 -117.69 0.90 76.14
C GLU A 560 -119.03 0.91 75.40
N ALA A 561 -119.01 1.17 74.08
CA ALA A 561 -120.22 1.17 73.24
C ALA A 561 -120.89 -0.22 73.13
N GLU A 562 -120.09 -1.30 73.08
CA GLU A 562 -120.60 -2.68 73.08
C GLU A 562 -121.38 -3.02 74.37
N LYS A 563 -121.04 -2.36 75.49
CA LYS A 563 -121.63 -2.60 76.80
C LYS A 563 -123.05 -2.05 76.93
N GLU A 564 -123.33 -0.89 76.33
CA GLU A 564 -124.65 -0.25 76.41
C GLU A 564 -125.71 -1.00 75.61
N ALA A 565 -125.36 -1.54 74.43
CA ALA A 565 -126.28 -2.24 73.53
C ALA A 565 -126.93 -3.47 74.18
N LEU A 566 -126.19 -4.22 75.01
CA LEU A 566 -126.66 -5.43 75.68
C LEU A 566 -127.76 -5.16 76.73
N HIS A 567 -127.70 -4.03 77.45
CA HIS A 567 -128.74 -3.69 78.43
C HIS A 567 -130.09 -3.35 77.78
N GLY A 568 -130.10 -2.81 76.55
CA GLY A 568 -131.34 -2.53 75.83
C GLY A 568 -132.16 -3.79 75.50
N GLN A 569 -131.50 -4.91 75.24
CA GLN A 569 -132.16 -6.18 74.86
C GLN A 569 -132.83 -6.87 76.07
N GLU A 570 -132.23 -6.76 77.26
CA GLU A 570 -132.71 -7.39 78.49
C GLU A 570 -134.10 -6.86 78.93
N GLY A 571 -134.39 -5.58 78.66
CA GLY A 571 -135.68 -4.96 78.97
C GLY A 571 -136.85 -5.49 78.13
N GLY A 572 -136.64 -5.71 76.83
CA GLY A 572 -137.71 -6.08 75.89
C GLY A 572 -138.29 -7.48 76.11
N LEU A 573 -137.43 -8.47 76.35
CA LEU A 573 -137.83 -9.86 76.61
C LEU A 573 -138.70 -10.00 77.87
N ARG A 574 -138.54 -9.10 78.85
CA ARG A 574 -139.24 -9.16 80.13
C ARG A 574 -140.73 -8.82 80.03
N ALA A 575 -141.13 -8.01 79.05
CA ALA A 575 -142.53 -7.65 78.82
C ALA A 575 -143.34 -8.79 78.19
N GLN A 576 -142.74 -9.50 77.22
CA GLN A 576 -143.41 -10.57 76.46
C GLN A 576 -143.76 -11.80 77.32
N LEU A 577 -143.01 -12.03 78.42
CA LEU A 577 -143.21 -13.15 79.33
C LEU A 577 -144.50 -13.07 80.18
N GLU A 578 -144.94 -11.87 80.56
CA GLU A 578 -146.15 -11.70 81.39
C GLU A 578 -147.45 -11.84 80.58
N GLU A 579 -147.43 -11.51 79.29
CA GLU A 579 -148.63 -11.64 78.45
C GLU A 579 -148.96 -13.11 78.12
N MET A 580 -147.94 -13.95 77.93
CA MET A 580 -148.13 -15.39 77.71
C MET A 580 -148.73 -16.11 78.92
N ARG A 581 -148.33 -15.74 80.15
CA ARG A 581 -148.80 -16.39 81.40
C ARG A 581 -150.32 -16.40 81.54
N LYS A 582 -151.01 -15.32 81.16
CA LYS A 582 -152.47 -15.18 81.25
C LYS A 582 -153.26 -16.12 80.33
N ARG A 583 -152.60 -16.86 79.44
CA ARG A 583 -153.24 -17.78 78.46
C ARG A 583 -153.03 -19.26 78.79
N ILE A 584 -152.19 -19.59 79.77
CA ILE A 584 -151.78 -20.97 80.09
C ILE A 584 -152.68 -21.58 81.18
N GLU A 585 -152.95 -20.83 82.24
CA GLU A 585 -153.71 -21.27 83.43
C GLU A 585 -155.10 -21.90 83.15
N PRO A 586 -155.86 -21.52 82.11
CA PRO A 586 -157.11 -22.22 81.75
C PRO A 586 -156.89 -23.57 81.06
N ALA A 587 -155.85 -23.68 80.23
CA ALA A 587 -155.62 -24.85 79.36
C ALA A 587 -155.10 -26.05 80.15
N GLU A 588 -154.31 -25.82 81.20
CA GLU A 588 -153.80 -26.88 82.08
C GLU A 588 -154.92 -27.65 82.79
N LYS A 589 -156.08 -27.01 83.06
CA LYS A 589 -157.27 -27.68 83.63
C LYS A 589 -158.07 -28.52 82.63
N GLU A 590 -158.07 -28.17 81.35
CA GLU A 590 -158.68 -28.99 80.31
C GLU A 590 -157.84 -30.25 80.04
N LEU A 591 -156.52 -30.17 80.22
CA LEU A 591 -155.62 -31.32 80.14
C LEU A 591 -155.81 -32.31 81.31
N GLU A 592 -155.77 -31.80 82.56
CA GLU A 592 -155.92 -32.61 83.79
C GLU A 592 -157.26 -33.39 83.84
N THR A 593 -158.31 -32.86 83.20
CA THR A 593 -159.62 -33.53 83.10
C THR A 593 -159.75 -34.52 81.94
N ALA A 594 -158.85 -34.47 80.95
CA ALA A 594 -158.77 -35.44 79.86
C ALA A 594 -157.95 -36.69 80.26
N GLU A 595 -156.79 -36.50 80.91
CA GLU A 595 -155.92 -37.59 81.39
C GLU A 595 -156.66 -38.53 82.36
N ALA A 596 -157.53 -37.96 83.21
CA ALA A 596 -158.38 -38.72 84.12
C ALA A 596 -159.42 -39.64 83.41
N GLN A 597 -159.79 -39.35 82.16
CA GLN A 597 -160.72 -40.17 81.37
C GLN A 597 -160.00 -41.29 80.62
N GLU A 598 -158.78 -41.05 80.14
CA GLU A 598 -157.93 -42.07 79.49
C GLU A 598 -157.66 -43.25 80.45
N ALA A 599 -157.18 -42.95 81.67
CA ALA A 599 -156.86 -43.96 82.68
C ALA A 599 -158.07 -44.85 83.05
N ALA A 600 -159.29 -44.30 83.02
CA ALA A 600 -160.51 -45.04 83.32
C ALA A 600 -160.89 -46.04 82.21
N LEU A 601 -160.68 -45.67 80.94
CA LEU A 601 -160.96 -46.54 79.78
C LEU A 601 -159.94 -47.68 79.68
N GLN A 602 -158.66 -47.39 79.91
CA GLN A 602 -157.57 -48.38 79.90
C GLN A 602 -157.78 -49.49 80.95
N GLY A 603 -158.41 -49.16 82.09
CA GLY A 603 -158.83 -50.13 83.10
C GLY A 603 -159.95 -51.09 82.63
N GLN A 604 -160.88 -50.62 81.80
CA GLN A 604 -161.97 -51.45 81.26
C GLN A 604 -161.48 -52.41 80.16
N GLU A 605 -160.52 -51.98 79.34
CA GLU A 605 -159.87 -52.82 78.33
C GLU A 605 -159.19 -54.04 78.96
N SER A 606 -158.33 -53.81 79.96
CA SER A 606 -157.62 -54.88 80.69
C SER A 606 -158.56 -55.91 81.33
N ALA A 607 -159.67 -55.45 81.93
CA ALA A 607 -160.70 -56.33 82.49
C ALA A 607 -161.41 -57.18 81.42
N SER A 608 -161.65 -56.61 80.24
CA SER A 608 -162.28 -57.28 79.10
C SER A 608 -161.34 -58.35 78.49
N GLN A 609 -160.05 -58.04 78.39
CA GLN A 609 -159.02 -58.98 77.94
C GLN A 609 -159.01 -60.27 78.78
N GLN A 610 -159.02 -60.12 80.12
CA GLN A 610 -159.03 -61.26 81.05
C GLN A 610 -160.34 -62.08 81.02
N ALA A 611 -161.44 -61.49 80.60
CA ALA A 611 -162.70 -62.20 80.39
C ALA A 611 -162.63 -63.08 79.13
N ALA A 612 -162.07 -62.57 78.03
CA ALA A 612 -161.90 -63.30 76.78
C ALA A 612 -161.06 -64.58 76.94
N THR A 613 -159.89 -64.50 77.60
CA THR A 613 -159.00 -65.67 77.79
C THR A 613 -159.67 -66.80 78.59
N LYS A 614 -160.57 -66.48 79.53
CA LYS A 614 -161.37 -67.47 80.28
C LYS A 614 -162.43 -68.15 79.41
N VAL A 615 -162.88 -67.51 78.34
CA VAL A 615 -163.80 -68.11 77.34
C VAL A 615 -163.02 -69.02 76.39
N GLU A 616 -161.83 -68.63 75.93
CA GLU A 616 -160.95 -69.48 75.10
C GLU A 616 -160.56 -70.79 75.79
N GLN A 617 -160.23 -70.74 77.08
CA GLN A 617 -159.92 -71.93 77.89
C GLN A 617 -161.12 -72.89 78.02
N ARG A 618 -162.35 -72.37 78.06
CA ARG A 618 -163.56 -73.20 78.02
C ARG A 618 -163.84 -73.75 76.62
N TYR A 619 -163.61 -72.95 75.59
CA TYR A 619 -163.81 -73.35 74.19
C TYR A 619 -162.89 -74.52 73.79
N THR A 620 -161.60 -74.43 74.11
CA THR A 620 -160.62 -75.51 73.86
C THR A 620 -160.95 -76.79 74.64
N GLN A 621 -161.47 -76.67 75.86
CA GLN A 621 -161.93 -77.82 76.64
C GLN A 621 -163.13 -78.54 76.00
N VAL A 622 -164.05 -77.79 75.37
CA VAL A 622 -165.19 -78.35 74.62
C VAL A 622 -164.77 -78.94 73.26
N GLN A 623 -163.78 -78.34 72.56
CA GLN A 623 -163.23 -78.91 71.33
C GLN A 623 -162.63 -80.30 71.54
N LEU A 624 -161.98 -80.56 72.68
CA LEU A 624 -161.39 -81.87 73.00
C LEU A 624 -162.46 -82.98 73.14
N ASP A 625 -163.63 -82.67 73.70
CA ASP A 625 -164.74 -83.63 73.78
C ASP A 625 -165.49 -83.77 72.45
N PHE A 626 -165.51 -82.73 71.61
CA PHE A 626 -165.98 -82.84 70.22
C PHE A 626 -165.10 -83.77 69.38
N ALA A 627 -163.77 -83.62 69.44
CA ALA A 627 -162.81 -84.46 68.73
C ALA A 627 -162.98 -85.96 69.09
N ARG A 628 -163.16 -86.28 70.37
CA ARG A 628 -163.44 -87.65 70.85
C ARG A 628 -164.74 -88.25 70.31
N LYS A 629 -165.73 -87.43 69.95
CA LYS A 629 -166.96 -87.89 69.27
C LYS A 629 -166.74 -88.08 67.77
N GLN A 630 -165.92 -87.23 67.15
CA GLN A 630 -165.58 -87.29 65.73
C GLN A 630 -164.69 -88.50 65.39
N GLU A 631 -163.72 -88.83 66.25
CA GLU A 631 -162.90 -90.05 66.12
C GLU A 631 -163.74 -91.35 66.18
N SER A 632 -164.86 -91.32 66.91
CA SER A 632 -165.82 -92.42 66.92
C SER A 632 -166.67 -92.53 65.65
N LEU A 633 -166.75 -91.48 64.83
CA LEU A 633 -167.38 -91.47 63.51
C LEU A 633 -166.41 -91.92 62.41
N ASP A 634 -165.17 -91.45 62.41
CA ASP A 634 -164.20 -91.83 61.37
C ASP A 634 -163.76 -93.30 61.48
N ASN A 635 -163.85 -93.92 62.66
CA ASN A 635 -163.73 -95.38 62.80
C ASN A 635 -164.91 -96.16 62.18
N LEU A 636 -166.09 -95.55 62.01
CA LEU A 636 -167.17 -96.09 61.18
C LEU A 636 -166.87 -95.90 59.69
N ARG A 637 -166.24 -94.78 59.33
CA ARG A 637 -165.97 -94.36 57.95
C ARG A 637 -164.84 -95.14 57.28
N LYS A 638 -163.75 -95.42 58.00
CA LYS A 638 -162.64 -96.27 57.50
C LYS A 638 -163.08 -97.66 57.07
N ARG A 639 -164.07 -98.24 57.78
CA ARG A 639 -164.67 -99.53 57.41
C ARG A 639 -165.47 -99.49 56.09
N VAL A 640 -165.67 -98.31 55.50
CA VAL A 640 -166.24 -98.13 54.14
C VAL A 640 -165.14 -97.85 53.10
N GLU A 641 -164.00 -97.28 53.53
CA GLU A 641 -162.81 -97.15 52.67
C GLU A 641 -162.17 -98.52 52.32
N ASP A 642 -162.41 -99.55 53.14
CA ASP A 642 -161.94 -100.92 52.91
C ASP A 642 -162.63 -101.64 51.72
N ASP A 643 -163.86 -101.26 51.34
CA ASP A 643 -164.70 -102.07 50.42
C ASP A 643 -164.51 -101.76 48.92
N PHE A 644 -164.12 -100.54 48.52
CA PHE A 644 -164.03 -100.14 47.10
C PHE A 644 -162.85 -99.18 46.82
N GLY A 645 -161.82 -99.66 46.09
CA GLY A 645 -160.59 -98.90 45.81
C GLY A 645 -160.45 -98.32 44.39
N LEU A 646 -159.61 -97.26 44.28
CA LEU A 646 -159.17 -96.53 43.07
C LEU A 646 -160.30 -95.78 42.32
N VAL A 647 -160.21 -94.47 42.07
CA VAL A 647 -159.19 -93.75 41.28
C VAL A 647 -158.83 -92.40 41.93
N ALA A 648 -157.61 -91.86 41.71
CA ALA A 648 -157.13 -90.62 42.34
C ALA A 648 -156.94 -89.45 41.34
N PHE A 649 -157.46 -88.28 41.70
CA PHE A 649 -157.27 -86.94 41.08
C PHE A 649 -157.60 -85.84 42.13
N GLU A 650 -157.75 -84.56 41.71
CA GLU A 650 -158.26 -83.35 42.43
C GLU A 650 -157.14 -82.36 42.92
N TYR A 651 -156.95 -81.16 42.32
CA TYR A 651 -157.59 -79.81 42.47
C TYR A 651 -156.84 -78.88 43.49
N ALA A 652 -156.80 -77.51 43.45
CA ALA A 652 -157.26 -76.38 42.59
C ALA A 652 -156.21 -75.19 42.68
N ALA A 653 -156.16 -74.03 41.96
CA ALA A 653 -157.07 -73.10 41.22
C ALA A 653 -157.87 -72.06 42.07
N ASP A 654 -158.05 -70.74 41.74
CA ASP A 654 -157.51 -69.83 40.68
C ASP A 654 -157.91 -68.31 40.91
N VAL A 655 -157.68 -67.39 39.93
CA VAL A 655 -158.39 -66.07 39.65
C VAL A 655 -158.14 -64.81 40.55
N ALA A 656 -158.22 -63.50 40.15
CA ALA A 656 -158.04 -62.71 38.89
C ALA A 656 -158.02 -61.14 39.14
N GLY A 657 -158.29 -60.28 38.12
CA GLY A 657 -158.42 -58.78 38.15
C GLY A 657 -159.83 -58.23 38.52
N PRO A 658 -160.41 -57.09 37.98
CA PRO A 658 -160.04 -56.23 36.80
C PRO A 658 -160.46 -54.69 36.72
N LEU A 659 -160.03 -53.96 35.64
CA LEU A 659 -160.68 -52.81 34.87
C LEU A 659 -161.10 -51.42 35.54
N PRO A 660 -161.52 -50.31 34.83
CA PRO A 660 -160.98 -49.57 33.64
C PRO A 660 -161.11 -47.98 33.61
N LEU A 661 -160.45 -47.30 32.64
CA LEU A 661 -160.70 -45.90 32.10
C LEU A 661 -160.47 -44.66 33.06
N PRO A 662 -160.54 -43.37 32.60
CA PRO A 662 -159.55 -42.67 31.75
C PRO A 662 -159.20 -41.20 32.18
N LEU A 663 -158.19 -40.56 31.56
CA LEU A 663 -158.20 -39.11 31.23
C LEU A 663 -157.05 -38.72 30.28
N ASP A 664 -157.20 -37.58 29.59
CA ASP A 664 -156.34 -37.12 28.48
C ASP A 664 -155.92 -35.63 28.66
N GLY A 665 -154.89 -35.18 27.95
CA GLY A 665 -154.80 -33.77 27.51
C GLY A 665 -154.14 -32.66 28.37
N MET A 666 -153.31 -32.93 29.40
CA MET A 666 -152.56 -31.86 30.11
C MET A 666 -151.04 -32.03 30.01
N VAL A 667 -150.44 -31.30 29.06
CA VAL A 667 -149.03 -31.41 28.62
C VAL A 667 -148.25 -30.13 28.96
N GLU A 668 -146.96 -30.25 29.29
CA GLU A 668 -145.96 -29.28 28.82
C GLU A 668 -144.56 -29.94 28.72
N GLN A 669 -143.68 -29.42 27.85
CA GLN A 669 -142.42 -30.11 27.47
C GLN A 669 -141.36 -29.17 26.87
N LEU A 670 -140.08 -29.61 26.90
CA LEU A 670 -138.93 -29.15 26.08
C LEU A 670 -138.34 -27.76 26.43
N PRO A 671 -137.09 -27.41 26.00
CA PRO A 671 -136.27 -28.03 24.94
C PRO A 671 -134.85 -28.48 25.32
N ALA A 672 -134.16 -29.09 24.35
CA ALA A 672 -132.71 -29.42 24.37
C ALA A 672 -132.09 -29.25 22.97
N VAL A 673 -130.80 -28.86 22.88
CA VAL A 673 -129.98 -28.76 21.66
C VAL A 673 -128.51 -29.10 22.02
N ALA A 674 -127.71 -29.96 21.38
CA ALA A 674 -127.85 -30.88 20.23
C ALA A 674 -127.06 -30.62 18.92
N GLU A 675 -126.13 -29.64 18.84
CA GLU A 675 -125.10 -29.62 17.77
C GLU A 675 -123.78 -28.94 18.24
N LEU A 676 -122.66 -29.20 17.54
CA LEU A 676 -121.31 -28.66 17.82
C LEU A 676 -120.68 -28.08 16.55
N SER A 677 -119.97 -26.95 16.67
CA SER A 677 -119.39 -26.24 15.51
C SER A 677 -118.08 -26.87 15.00
N PRO A 678 -117.87 -26.96 13.66
CA PRO A 678 -116.67 -27.60 13.09
C PRO A 678 -115.32 -26.95 13.43
N ASP A 679 -115.27 -25.64 13.63
CA ASP A 679 -114.01 -24.86 13.70
C ASP A 679 -113.20 -25.06 15.00
N LEU A 680 -113.68 -25.90 15.92
CA LEU A 680 -113.15 -25.99 17.30
C LEU A 680 -111.85 -26.80 17.39
N GLU A 681 -111.68 -27.84 16.56
CA GLU A 681 -110.45 -28.67 16.58
C GLU A 681 -109.25 -27.98 15.89
N GLU A 682 -109.48 -27.25 14.79
CA GLU A 682 -108.39 -26.61 14.02
C GLU A 682 -107.75 -25.45 14.79
N ASN A 683 -108.54 -24.70 15.57
CA ASN A 683 -108.01 -23.67 16.46
C ASN A 683 -107.13 -24.27 17.59
N LEU A 684 -107.49 -25.46 18.09
CA LEU A 684 -106.78 -26.15 19.17
C LEU A 684 -105.42 -26.71 18.71
N THR A 685 -105.31 -27.19 17.47
CA THR A 685 -104.02 -27.59 16.88
C THR A 685 -103.13 -26.38 16.57
N ARG A 686 -103.70 -25.27 16.06
CA ARG A 686 -102.96 -24.05 15.71
C ARG A 686 -102.21 -23.43 16.90
N GLN A 687 -102.85 -23.32 18.07
CA GLN A 687 -102.21 -22.76 19.27
C GLN A 687 -101.12 -23.68 19.84
N ARG A 688 -101.33 -25.00 19.85
CA ARG A 688 -100.32 -25.98 20.31
C ARG A 688 -99.06 -26.00 19.44
N ALA A 689 -99.13 -25.59 18.17
CA ALA A 689 -97.96 -25.48 17.30
C ALA A 689 -97.06 -24.27 17.63
N GLN A 690 -97.62 -23.12 18.04
CA GLN A 690 -96.82 -21.93 18.38
C GLN A 690 -95.95 -22.15 19.63
N LEU A 691 -96.50 -22.81 20.66
CA LEU A 691 -95.76 -23.12 21.91
C LEU A 691 -94.56 -24.05 21.71
N ARG A 692 -94.46 -24.78 20.58
CA ARG A 692 -93.31 -25.63 20.25
C ARG A 692 -92.24 -24.96 19.38
N ARG A 693 -92.48 -23.75 18.87
CA ARG A 693 -91.53 -23.03 17.98
C ARG A 693 -90.57 -22.09 18.72
N MET A 694 -90.87 -21.72 19.96
CA MET A 694 -89.99 -20.90 20.81
C MET A 694 -89.03 -21.79 21.58
N GLY A 695 -88.00 -22.29 20.89
CA GLY A 695 -86.92 -23.08 21.51
C GLY A 695 -86.18 -22.31 22.60
N ALA A 696 -85.44 -23.03 23.46
CA ALA A 696 -84.77 -22.45 24.62
C ALA A 696 -83.84 -21.28 24.24
N VAL A 697 -84.14 -20.10 24.79
CA VAL A 697 -83.34 -18.88 24.59
C VAL A 697 -82.12 -18.95 25.50
N ASN A 698 -80.91 -18.92 24.95
CA ASN A 698 -79.68 -18.76 25.72
C ASN A 698 -79.40 -17.25 25.95
N PRO A 699 -79.46 -16.73 27.19
CA PRO A 699 -79.16 -15.32 27.47
C PRO A 699 -77.66 -15.00 27.41
N GLU A 700 -76.77 -16.00 27.48
CA GLU A 700 -75.30 -15.80 27.59
C GLU A 700 -74.61 -15.65 26.22
N ALA A 701 -75.31 -15.96 25.12
CA ALA A 701 -74.74 -15.98 23.77
C ALA A 701 -74.14 -14.64 23.30
N GLN A 702 -74.64 -13.51 23.82
CA GLN A 702 -74.05 -12.19 23.56
C GLN A 702 -72.69 -12.03 24.26
N GLN A 703 -72.57 -12.50 25.50
CA GLN A 703 -71.33 -12.43 26.29
C GLN A 703 -70.26 -13.39 25.74
N GLU A 704 -70.66 -14.57 25.23
CA GLU A 704 -69.75 -15.45 24.50
C GLU A 704 -69.20 -14.78 23.23
N TYR A 705 -70.06 -14.13 22.44
CA TYR A 705 -69.61 -13.42 21.22
C TYR A 705 -68.63 -12.29 21.54
N ASP A 706 -68.96 -11.42 22.51
CA ASP A 706 -68.13 -10.27 22.84
C ASP A 706 -66.77 -10.69 23.44
N SER A 707 -66.73 -11.70 24.31
CA SER A 707 -65.48 -12.21 24.90
C SER A 707 -64.59 -12.97 23.90
N VAL A 708 -65.17 -13.70 22.94
CA VAL A 708 -64.42 -14.31 21.84
C VAL A 708 -63.84 -13.23 20.91
N LYS A 709 -64.60 -12.17 20.65
CA LYS A 709 -64.17 -11.04 19.82
C LYS A 709 -62.99 -10.28 20.44
N GLU A 710 -63.10 -9.86 21.71
CA GLU A 710 -62.00 -9.17 22.41
C GLU A 710 -60.69 -9.98 22.37
N ARG A 711 -60.78 -11.31 22.53
CA ARG A 711 -59.62 -12.20 22.49
C ARG A 711 -59.02 -12.33 21.08
N LEU A 712 -59.84 -12.28 20.04
CA LEU A 712 -59.38 -12.29 18.64
C LEU A 712 -58.71 -10.94 18.27
N ASP A 713 -59.31 -9.82 18.67
CA ASP A 713 -58.75 -8.48 18.45
C ASP A 713 -57.39 -8.31 19.19
N PHE A 714 -57.28 -8.81 20.42
CA PHE A 714 -56.01 -8.83 21.19
C PHE A 714 -54.91 -9.67 20.53
N LEU A 715 -55.23 -10.89 20.08
CA LEU A 715 -54.25 -11.77 19.43
C LEU A 715 -53.78 -11.23 18.08
N ASN A 716 -54.68 -10.61 17.31
CA ASN A 716 -54.31 -9.93 16.06
C ASN A 716 -53.34 -8.77 16.33
N ALA A 717 -53.57 -7.96 17.37
CA ALA A 717 -52.69 -6.86 17.73
C ALA A 717 -51.25 -7.33 18.04
N GLN A 718 -51.09 -8.38 18.85
CA GLN A 718 -49.78 -8.96 19.15
C GLN A 718 -49.08 -9.53 17.90
N LEU A 719 -49.83 -10.11 16.97
CA LEU A 719 -49.30 -10.63 15.71
C LEU A 719 -48.79 -9.51 14.81
N THR A 720 -49.49 -8.37 14.72
CA THR A 720 -48.98 -7.19 13.98
C THR A 720 -47.71 -6.59 14.56
N ASP A 721 -47.55 -6.56 15.89
CA ASP A 721 -46.32 -6.02 16.49
C ASP A 721 -45.13 -7.00 16.38
N LEU A 722 -45.37 -8.31 16.38
CA LEU A 722 -44.34 -9.31 16.02
C LEU A 722 -43.86 -9.13 14.58
N HIS A 723 -44.78 -8.94 13.62
CA HIS A 723 -44.41 -8.69 12.22
C HIS A 723 -43.66 -7.36 12.01
N LYS A 724 -43.94 -6.32 12.83
CA LYS A 724 -43.11 -5.10 12.85
C LYS A 724 -41.70 -5.37 13.38
N ALA A 725 -41.58 -6.10 14.49
CA ALA A 725 -40.28 -6.42 15.09
C ALA A 725 -39.41 -7.26 14.13
N GLU A 726 -40.01 -8.19 13.38
CA GLU A 726 -39.35 -8.93 12.29
C GLU A 726 -38.89 -7.98 11.17
N ALA A 727 -39.76 -7.08 10.70
CA ALA A 727 -39.44 -6.13 9.64
C ALA A 727 -38.33 -5.13 10.02
N ASP A 728 -38.31 -4.64 11.25
CA ASP A 728 -37.26 -3.74 11.73
C ASP A 728 -35.94 -4.48 12.03
N LEU A 729 -35.99 -5.75 12.48
CA LEU A 729 -34.79 -6.61 12.50
C LEU A 729 -34.23 -6.84 11.09
N HIS A 730 -35.08 -7.08 10.10
CA HIS A 730 -34.64 -7.23 8.71
C HIS A 730 -34.05 -5.94 8.11
N LYS A 731 -34.53 -4.75 8.53
CA LYS A 731 -33.85 -3.48 8.20
C LYS A 731 -32.46 -3.39 8.81
N VAL A 732 -32.32 -3.66 10.11
CA VAL A 732 -31.01 -3.61 10.79
C VAL A 732 -30.01 -4.59 10.17
N ILE A 733 -30.48 -5.76 9.72
CA ILE A 733 -29.66 -6.75 8.99
C ILE A 733 -29.30 -6.28 7.56
N SER A 734 -30.03 -5.32 6.98
CA SER A 734 -29.72 -4.70 5.67
C SER A 734 -28.90 -3.40 5.75
N GLU A 735 -28.66 -2.89 6.96
CA GLU A 735 -27.83 -1.70 7.25
C GLU A 735 -26.45 -2.07 7.84
N LEU A 736 -26.10 -3.37 7.85
CA LEU A 736 -24.85 -3.98 8.31
C LEU A 736 -24.10 -4.69 7.17
#